data_AF-A0ABC9XLX3-F1
#
_entry.id   AF-A0ABC9XLX3-F1
#
_cell.length_a   1.000
_cell.length_b   1.000
_cell.length_c   1.000
_cell.angle_alpha   90.00
_cell.angle_beta   90.00
_cell.angle_gamma   90.00
#
_symmetry.space_group_name_H-M   'P 1'
#
loop_
_entity.id
_entity.type
_entity.pdbx_description
1 polymer ?
#
loop_
_entity_poly.entity_id
_entity_poly.type
_entity_poly.pdbx_seq_one_letter_code
_entity_poly.pdbx_strand_id
1 'polypeptide(L)'
;MITIRWDVYGDSMSTGSAAGRLFAFFQCKKLVVWLCVGLCVQSLYYSVMNSHESHVECIVVGNGYSIHGQRFGKMIDSHHVIIRLNNAPIKEHKVDVGKRTSIRLFFPESALPNPLENNNNDTLMLFVPFKPLDFLWLREVLLKTRNKTQVGFWRQPPQEWNGNVSQLRILNPYVTYEATYKLLQLNESSGVIPNKTFRCMGLNASGVPAEVPNTTQHLDLSFSNLKSLEPNHFSSVPELQLLDLTRCHLHTIEDNSFKDLHKLSTLVLTANSLQYLGTAAFYGLASLKKLVLVETNIASLTDLPIGHLHNLQELNLGHNIIASLKLPKYFTNLTSLRHLSFLSNKITYISKGDLDALREANSLNLTLVLSLNDIKYIEPGSFAKIHLGELVLRSSFESFSAMHTSLQGLTGLQVNRLILGEFSNSQRLVDFQSRLLSGLCQVKMQEFVLICFRNFDSDTDTLFNCIGNISSIRLVDLDLEEVSEVPMFSQVKQLECKKCKFKEVPAKKLSLFKELRVLRITKSKHLNSFRQKFESLSNLEVADLSENRLSFTQCCSPQFRKCPNLKHLNLSFNSDISVTGDFTNVKNLLYLDLQHTKLLGPGSYPVFLSLQKLIYLDISHTRTHVKSQCTFCGLNSLQVLKMAGNSFENNKLANNFKNLSHLHTLDISSCKLVQVDQSTFDALSELKVLNISNNKLLSFDPVVYKPLQALTALDFSNNQLSVLLDSALEILPDSLVLLDISQNLFECSCVYLNFLKWVKEKQELLQNKELMICHTPTYMKNMSLSNFSLSSCQINASTVAFSVIVLVAVVVFLFLIYKYYFQLYYTLVLLSGCKHSAERGDTYDAFVIHSSKDQEWVIKELVEPLEGGTPPFQLCLYYRDFLPGVPIVTNIIQEGFLSSRNVIAVISTDFLESKWCSFEFDIAQSWQLVEGKAGIIMIVLEEVNKALLRQRLGLSRYLRRNTYLEWKNKEISRHIFWRQLTGVLLQGKKWNHEEVKLM
;
A
#
# COMPACT_ATOMS: atom_id res chain seq x y z
N MET A 1 -26.50 14.88 8.64
CA MET A 1 -25.46 14.13 7.91
C MET A 1 -26.10 13.57 6.65
N ILE A 2 -25.66 13.98 5.46
CA ILE A 2 -26.05 13.36 4.20
C ILE A 2 -24.81 12.58 3.73
N THR A 3 -24.92 11.26 3.64
CA THR A 3 -23.83 10.38 3.23
C THR A 3 -23.81 10.32 1.71
N ILE A 4 -22.81 10.93 1.06
CA ILE A 4 -22.64 10.84 -0.40
C ILE A 4 -21.76 9.63 -0.69
N ARG A 5 -22.31 8.61 -1.36
CA ARG A 5 -21.56 7.45 -1.85
C ARG A 5 -21.14 7.70 -3.30
N TRP A 6 -19.85 7.64 -3.59
CA TRP A 6 -19.29 7.81 -4.93
C TRP A 6 -18.82 6.45 -5.44
N ASP A 7 -19.52 5.89 -6.44
CA ASP A 7 -19.06 4.70 -7.14
C ASP A 7 -18.48 5.09 -8.51
N VAL A 8 -17.17 4.87 -8.69
CA VAL A 8 -16.45 5.06 -9.96
C VAL A 8 -16.12 3.67 -10.51
N TYR A 9 -16.74 3.28 -11.62
CA TYR A 9 -16.47 1.99 -12.25
C TYR A 9 -15.38 2.08 -13.31
N GLY A 10 -14.24 1.46 -13.01
CA GLY A 10 -13.15 1.20 -13.94
C GLY A 10 -11.98 0.51 -13.26
N ASP A 11 -12.03 -0.83 -13.09
CA ASP A 11 -10.85 -1.70 -13.21
C ASP A 11 -11.12 -3.23 -13.16
N SER A 12 -10.13 -3.98 -13.71
CA SER A 12 -9.74 -5.41 -13.53
C SER A 12 -9.84 -6.32 -14.78
N MET A 13 -8.92 -7.25 -15.12
CA MET A 13 -7.95 -8.09 -14.37
C MET A 13 -6.70 -8.43 -15.26
N SER A 14 -5.52 -8.92 -14.81
CA SER A 14 -5.12 -9.89 -13.76
C SER A 14 -3.63 -9.61 -13.36
N THR A 15 -3.10 -9.79 -12.15
CA THR A 15 -3.30 -10.77 -11.07
C THR A 15 -3.16 -10.10 -9.69
N GLY A 16 -3.74 -10.72 -8.66
CA GLY A 16 -4.29 -10.03 -7.50
C GLY A 16 -3.32 -9.53 -6.42
N SER A 17 -3.67 -8.38 -5.85
CA SER A 17 -3.64 -8.11 -4.41
C SER A 17 -4.69 -7.04 -4.09
N ALA A 18 -5.29 -7.15 -2.91
CA ALA A 18 -6.26 -6.20 -2.40
C ALA A 18 -5.52 -5.10 -1.63
N ALA A 19 -5.63 -3.85 -2.08
CA ALA A 19 -5.47 -2.67 -1.24
C ALA A 19 -6.07 -1.46 -1.97
N GLY A 20 -7.11 -0.87 -1.38
CA GLY A 20 -7.60 0.43 -1.80
C GLY A 20 -6.55 1.50 -1.48
N ARG A 21 -6.24 2.33 -2.47
CA ARG A 21 -5.92 3.76 -2.32
C ARG A 21 -5.76 4.38 -3.70
N LEU A 22 -6.22 5.62 -3.77
CA LEU A 22 -6.11 6.51 -4.91
C LEU A 22 -4.67 6.59 -5.46
N PHE A 23 -4.60 6.95 -6.74
CA PHE A 23 -3.47 7.55 -7.49
C PHE A 23 -2.40 6.63 -8.09
N ALA A 24 -2.41 6.53 -9.44
CA ALA A 24 -1.18 6.55 -10.25
C ALA A 24 -1.43 6.96 -11.72
N PHE A 25 -0.73 8.03 -12.13
CA PHE A 25 -0.24 8.35 -13.48
C PHE A 25 -1.20 8.57 -14.67
N PHE A 26 -1.82 9.75 -14.72
CA PHE A 26 -2.20 10.41 -15.98
C PHE A 26 -1.81 11.90 -15.92
N GLN A 27 -1.24 12.44 -17.00
CA GLN A 27 -0.73 13.81 -17.13
C GLN A 27 -1.51 14.85 -16.30
N CYS A 28 -0.83 15.58 -15.41
CA CYS A 28 -1.38 16.54 -14.43
C CYS A 28 -2.42 17.56 -14.93
N LYS A 29 -2.57 17.76 -16.25
CA LYS A 29 -3.63 18.63 -16.81
C LYS A 29 -5.02 17.99 -16.84
N LYS A 30 -5.14 16.66 -16.86
CA LYS A 30 -6.45 15.98 -16.93
C LYS A 30 -7.01 15.59 -15.57
N LEU A 31 -6.17 15.33 -14.58
CA LEU A 31 -6.63 14.95 -13.24
C LEU A 31 -7.25 16.13 -12.46
N VAL A 32 -6.73 17.34 -12.67
CA VAL A 32 -7.34 18.59 -12.22
C VAL A 32 -8.76 18.75 -12.78
N VAL A 33 -8.98 18.39 -14.05
CA VAL A 33 -10.31 18.47 -14.68
C VAL A 33 -11.30 17.53 -13.98
N TRP A 34 -10.87 16.35 -13.55
CA TRP A 34 -11.73 15.38 -12.87
C TRP A 34 -12.10 15.80 -11.44
N LEU A 35 -11.15 16.36 -10.69
CA LEU A 35 -11.42 16.92 -9.35
C LEU A 35 -12.24 18.23 -9.42
N CYS A 36 -11.99 19.08 -10.41
CA CYS A 36 -12.78 20.29 -10.68
C CYS A 36 -14.21 19.96 -11.09
N VAL A 37 -14.41 18.90 -11.88
CA VAL A 37 -15.74 18.38 -12.21
C VAL A 37 -16.44 17.86 -10.95
N GLY A 38 -15.75 17.15 -10.06
CA GLY A 38 -16.31 16.66 -8.80
C GLY A 38 -16.86 17.77 -7.87
N LEU A 39 -16.08 18.84 -7.65
CA LEU A 39 -16.52 19.98 -6.83
C LEU A 39 -17.51 20.90 -7.55
N CYS A 40 -17.39 21.08 -8.86
CA CYS A 40 -18.39 21.83 -9.64
C CYS A 40 -19.73 21.11 -9.67
N VAL A 41 -19.73 19.77 -9.72
CA VAL A 41 -20.94 18.96 -9.57
C VAL A 41 -21.54 19.11 -8.18
N GLN A 42 -20.71 19.21 -7.13
CA GLN A 42 -21.17 19.48 -5.76
C GLN A 42 -21.78 20.89 -5.60
N SER A 43 -21.23 21.90 -6.29
CA SER A 43 -21.81 23.25 -6.37
C SER A 43 -23.10 23.30 -7.22
N LEU A 44 -23.17 22.55 -8.32
CA LEU A 44 -24.38 22.41 -9.14
C LEU A 44 -25.49 21.65 -8.41
N TYR A 45 -25.15 20.68 -7.56
CA TYR A 45 -26.11 19.94 -6.75
C TYR A 45 -26.92 20.88 -5.84
N TYR A 46 -26.26 21.86 -5.20
CA TYR A 46 -26.93 22.86 -4.35
C TYR A 46 -27.76 23.89 -5.12
N SER A 47 -27.39 24.20 -6.37
CA SER A 47 -28.15 25.15 -7.20
C SER A 47 -29.39 24.54 -7.86
N VAL A 48 -29.48 23.21 -7.97
CA VAL A 48 -30.53 22.53 -8.76
C VAL A 48 -31.62 21.90 -7.87
N MET A 49 -31.34 21.57 -6.60
CA MET A 49 -32.30 20.91 -5.73
C MET A 49 -32.74 21.79 -4.56
N ASN A 50 -34.01 22.22 -4.60
CA ASN A 50 -34.72 22.92 -3.52
C ASN A 50 -35.68 21.99 -2.76
N SER A 51 -35.48 20.66 -2.82
CA SER A 51 -36.43 19.68 -2.25
C SER A 51 -35.84 18.84 -1.13
N HIS A 52 -36.56 18.82 0.00
CA HIS A 52 -36.33 18.09 1.23
C HIS A 52 -36.41 16.55 1.08
N GLU A 53 -35.42 15.89 0.46
CA GLU A 53 -35.30 14.42 0.53
C GLU A 53 -33.91 13.97 0.96
N SER A 54 -33.88 12.98 1.85
CA SER A 54 -32.75 12.70 2.73
C SER A 54 -31.65 11.79 2.17
N HIS A 55 -31.78 11.16 0.99
CA HIS A 55 -30.69 10.35 0.40
C HIS A 55 -30.78 10.36 -1.15
N VAL A 56 -29.79 10.95 -1.82
CA VAL A 56 -29.66 10.95 -3.29
C VAL A 56 -28.34 10.29 -3.69
N GLU A 57 -28.42 9.21 -4.46
CA GLU A 57 -27.23 8.50 -4.98
C GLU A 57 -26.88 8.96 -6.40
N CYS A 58 -25.62 9.34 -6.61
CA CYS A 58 -25.12 9.89 -7.87
C CYS A 58 -24.05 8.97 -8.47
N ILE A 59 -24.04 8.80 -9.80
CA ILE A 59 -22.98 8.07 -10.51
C ILE A 59 -22.37 8.95 -11.62
N VAL A 60 -21.04 8.88 -11.76
CA VAL A 60 -20.29 9.57 -12.81
C VAL A 60 -19.75 8.56 -13.81
N VAL A 61 -20.10 8.71 -15.09
CA VAL A 61 -19.66 7.83 -16.17
C VAL A 61 -18.68 8.57 -17.07
N GLY A 62 -17.42 8.11 -17.07
CA GLY A 62 -16.32 8.65 -17.88
C GLY A 62 -16.13 7.96 -19.23
N ASN A 63 -15.07 8.34 -19.95
CA ASN A 63 -14.76 7.88 -21.31
C ASN A 63 -13.38 7.21 -21.46
N GLY A 64 -12.87 6.59 -20.39
CA GLY A 64 -11.47 6.14 -20.30
C GLY A 64 -11.13 4.75 -20.84
N TYR A 65 -12.09 3.89 -21.19
CA TYR A 65 -11.83 2.47 -21.57
C TYR A 65 -12.87 1.87 -22.53
N SER A 66 -12.59 0.68 -23.08
CA SER A 66 -13.55 -0.13 -23.85
C SER A 66 -14.58 -0.79 -22.92
N ILE A 67 -15.72 -0.14 -22.77
CA ILE A 67 -16.92 -0.58 -22.04
C ILE A 67 -17.76 -1.64 -22.78
N HIS A 68 -17.38 -1.94 -24.02
CA HIS A 68 -18.14 -2.84 -24.89
C HIS A 68 -18.16 -4.26 -24.30
N GLY A 69 -19.34 -4.76 -23.95
CA GLY A 69 -19.55 -6.11 -23.40
C GLY A 69 -19.52 -6.23 -21.87
N GLN A 70 -19.40 -5.13 -21.13
CA GLN A 70 -19.33 -5.11 -19.66
C GLN A 70 -20.70 -5.16 -18.95
N ARG A 71 -21.79 -4.83 -19.66
CA ARG A 71 -23.19 -4.92 -19.19
C ARG A 71 -23.55 -4.13 -17.92
N PHE A 72 -22.86 -3.03 -17.61
CA PHE A 72 -23.13 -2.20 -16.42
C PHE A 72 -24.41 -1.35 -16.52
N GLY A 73 -25.13 -1.36 -17.65
CA GLY A 73 -26.17 -0.37 -17.92
C GLY A 73 -27.35 -0.40 -16.95
N LYS A 74 -27.77 -1.57 -16.47
CA LYS A 74 -28.84 -1.69 -15.45
C LYS A 74 -28.44 -1.07 -14.11
N MET A 75 -27.16 -1.18 -13.75
CA MET A 75 -26.62 -0.69 -12.48
C MET A 75 -26.40 0.83 -12.53
N ILE A 76 -25.97 1.36 -13.67
CA ILE A 76 -25.87 2.81 -13.87
C ILE A 76 -27.27 3.45 -13.80
N ASP A 77 -28.26 2.84 -14.47
CA ASP A 77 -29.63 3.36 -14.52
C ASP A 77 -30.37 3.29 -13.16
N SER A 78 -29.86 2.57 -12.16
CA SER A 78 -30.45 2.51 -10.81
C SER A 78 -30.15 3.74 -9.94
N HIS A 79 -29.21 4.58 -10.34
CA HIS A 79 -28.85 5.80 -9.59
C HIS A 79 -29.86 6.93 -9.82
N HIS A 80 -29.97 7.83 -8.84
CA HIS A 80 -30.90 8.95 -8.86
C HIS A 80 -30.43 10.03 -9.85
N VAL A 81 -29.14 10.38 -9.79
CA VAL A 81 -28.50 11.35 -10.69
C VAL A 81 -27.37 10.67 -11.45
N ILE A 82 -27.44 10.71 -12.78
CA ILE A 82 -26.43 10.10 -13.65
C ILE A 82 -25.72 11.19 -14.43
N ILE A 83 -24.44 11.35 -14.15
CA ILE A 83 -23.59 12.39 -14.72
C ILE A 83 -22.68 11.76 -15.75
N ARG A 84 -22.82 12.15 -17.02
CA ARG A 84 -21.96 11.64 -18.09
C ARG A 84 -20.98 12.70 -18.54
N LEU A 85 -19.71 12.29 -18.65
CA LEU A 85 -18.64 13.14 -19.14
C LEU A 85 -18.50 12.97 -20.65
N ASN A 86 -18.35 14.10 -21.34
CA ASN A 86 -18.25 14.20 -22.78
C ASN A 86 -19.48 13.64 -23.50
N ASN A 87 -19.47 13.63 -24.83
CA ASN A 87 -20.62 13.19 -25.61
C ASN A 87 -20.47 11.78 -26.19
N ALA A 88 -19.98 10.82 -25.38
CA ALA A 88 -19.84 9.43 -25.81
C ALA A 88 -21.20 8.79 -26.19
N PRO A 89 -21.25 7.93 -27.23
CA PRO A 89 -22.50 7.36 -27.74
C PRO A 89 -23.13 6.40 -26.72
N ILE A 90 -24.41 6.62 -26.44
CA ILE A 90 -25.24 5.74 -25.60
C ILE A 90 -26.06 4.80 -26.47
N LYS A 91 -26.53 5.27 -27.63
CA LYS A 91 -27.57 4.61 -28.43
C LYS A 91 -27.24 3.15 -28.78
N GLU A 92 -25.98 2.86 -29.10
CA GLU A 92 -25.48 1.54 -29.50
C GLU A 92 -24.90 0.71 -28.34
N HIS A 93 -24.74 1.31 -27.14
CA HIS A 93 -24.10 0.69 -25.98
C HIS A 93 -24.99 0.70 -24.72
N LYS A 94 -26.31 0.84 -24.89
CA LYS A 94 -27.29 0.94 -23.78
C LYS A 94 -27.18 -0.18 -22.75
N VAL A 95 -26.80 -1.39 -23.18
CA VAL A 95 -26.62 -2.55 -22.30
C VAL A 95 -25.43 -2.35 -21.36
N ASP A 96 -24.38 -1.71 -21.84
CA ASP A 96 -23.13 -1.51 -21.12
C ASP A 96 -23.12 -0.22 -20.28
N VAL A 97 -23.73 0.88 -20.77
CA VAL A 97 -23.63 2.20 -20.12
C VAL A 97 -24.95 2.82 -19.65
N GLY A 98 -26.05 2.09 -19.77
CA GLY A 98 -27.36 2.54 -19.32
C GLY A 98 -27.99 3.51 -20.32
N LYS A 99 -29.25 3.88 -20.07
CA LYS A 99 -30.08 4.70 -20.96
C LYS A 99 -30.38 6.09 -20.42
N ARG A 100 -30.25 6.33 -19.11
CA ARG A 100 -30.68 7.58 -18.44
C ARG A 100 -29.50 8.50 -18.19
N THR A 101 -29.51 9.73 -18.69
CA THR A 101 -28.57 10.82 -18.35
C THR A 101 -29.32 11.95 -17.65
N SER A 102 -28.85 12.36 -16.47
CA SER A 102 -29.38 13.53 -15.74
C SER A 102 -28.58 14.80 -16.05
N ILE A 103 -27.25 14.70 -16.05
CA ILE A 103 -26.35 15.81 -16.36
C ILE A 103 -25.31 15.34 -17.39
N ARG A 104 -25.08 16.14 -18.44
CA ARG A 104 -24.08 15.89 -19.46
C ARG A 104 -23.04 17.00 -19.44
N LEU A 105 -21.83 16.69 -18.99
CA LEU A 105 -20.72 17.63 -19.05
C LEU A 105 -20.03 17.53 -20.40
N PHE A 106 -19.81 18.65 -21.06
CA PHE A 106 -19.15 18.67 -22.36
C PHE A 106 -18.38 19.98 -22.57
N PHE A 107 -17.35 19.89 -23.39
CA PHE A 107 -16.61 21.01 -23.97
C PHE A 107 -16.73 20.95 -25.50
N PRO A 108 -16.39 22.01 -26.25
CA PRO A 108 -16.64 22.11 -27.69
C PRO A 108 -16.17 20.89 -28.49
N GLU A 109 -14.93 20.44 -28.26
CA GLU A 109 -14.31 19.33 -29.00
C GLU A 109 -14.95 17.96 -28.72
N SER A 110 -15.79 17.88 -27.68
CA SER A 110 -16.55 16.69 -27.33
C SER A 110 -18.03 16.78 -27.70
N ALA A 111 -18.52 17.94 -28.16
CA ALA A 111 -19.92 18.14 -28.49
C ALA A 111 -20.31 17.33 -29.74
N LEU A 112 -21.56 16.86 -29.80
CA LEU A 112 -22.15 16.27 -31.01
C LEU A 112 -23.10 17.30 -31.64
N PRO A 113 -23.26 17.29 -32.97
CA PRO A 113 -24.21 18.18 -33.64
C PRO A 113 -25.63 18.09 -33.08
N ASN A 114 -26.08 16.88 -32.73
CA ASN A 114 -27.37 16.65 -32.10
C ASN A 114 -27.19 15.95 -30.74
N PRO A 115 -27.20 16.68 -29.61
CA PRO A 115 -27.03 16.07 -28.29
C PRO A 115 -28.24 15.21 -27.87
N LEU A 116 -29.43 15.38 -28.46
CA LEU A 116 -30.64 14.60 -28.11
C LEU A 116 -30.54 13.12 -28.49
N GLU A 117 -29.65 12.76 -29.43
CA GLU A 117 -29.49 11.36 -29.85
C GLU A 117 -28.94 10.45 -28.75
N ASN A 118 -28.27 11.04 -27.76
CA ASN A 118 -27.55 10.32 -26.70
C ASN A 118 -27.90 10.83 -25.30
N ASN A 119 -28.97 11.61 -25.15
CA ASN A 119 -29.39 12.16 -23.87
C ASN A 119 -30.90 12.14 -23.77
N ASN A 120 -31.43 12.10 -22.54
CA ASN A 120 -32.86 12.21 -22.29
C ASN A 120 -33.32 13.65 -22.52
N ASN A 121 -34.61 13.83 -22.81
CA ASN A 121 -35.19 15.15 -23.09
C ASN A 121 -35.09 16.14 -21.92
N ASP A 122 -34.82 15.68 -20.70
CA ASP A 122 -34.66 16.45 -19.46
C ASP A 122 -33.20 16.62 -19.03
N THR A 123 -32.24 16.15 -19.83
CA THR A 123 -30.82 16.19 -19.48
C THR A 123 -30.31 17.62 -19.37
N LEU A 124 -29.71 17.96 -18.23
CA LEU A 124 -29.01 19.24 -18.05
C LEU A 124 -27.66 19.20 -18.79
N MET A 125 -27.49 20.07 -19.77
CA MET A 125 -26.27 20.18 -20.57
C MET A 125 -25.33 21.19 -19.91
N LEU A 126 -24.25 20.73 -19.28
CA LEU A 126 -23.28 21.59 -18.63
C LEU A 126 -22.05 21.78 -19.54
N PHE A 127 -21.91 23.00 -20.05
CA PHE A 127 -20.77 23.43 -20.87
C PHE A 127 -19.59 23.81 -19.98
N VAL A 128 -18.43 23.21 -20.24
CA VAL A 128 -17.21 23.42 -19.47
C VAL A 128 -16.16 24.14 -20.34
N PRO A 129 -16.13 25.49 -20.30
CA PRO A 129 -15.13 26.26 -21.03
C PRO A 129 -13.77 26.22 -20.33
N PHE A 130 -12.72 25.88 -21.08
CA PHE A 130 -11.33 25.85 -20.64
C PHE A 130 -10.48 26.94 -21.27
N LYS A 131 -10.87 27.46 -22.43
CA LYS A 131 -10.16 28.50 -23.19
C LYS A 131 -11.15 29.52 -23.78
N PRO A 132 -10.73 30.77 -24.03
CA PRO A 132 -11.60 31.80 -24.62
C PRO A 132 -12.28 31.37 -25.93
N LEU A 133 -11.59 30.53 -26.73
CA LEU A 133 -12.16 29.97 -27.95
C LEU A 133 -13.43 29.14 -27.71
N ASP A 134 -13.59 28.53 -26.53
CA ASP A 134 -14.77 27.74 -26.21
C ASP A 134 -16.02 28.62 -26.14
N PHE A 135 -15.88 29.83 -25.59
CA PHE A 135 -16.96 30.83 -25.57
C PHE A 135 -17.24 31.39 -26.97
N LEU A 136 -16.21 31.55 -27.81
CA LEU A 136 -16.39 31.96 -29.21
C LEU A 136 -17.18 30.92 -29.98
N TRP A 137 -16.79 29.64 -29.89
CA TRP A 137 -17.55 28.54 -30.49
C TRP A 137 -18.98 28.50 -29.98
N LEU A 138 -19.19 28.57 -28.66
CA LEU A 138 -20.54 28.51 -28.10
C LEU A 138 -21.40 29.68 -28.60
N ARG A 139 -20.84 30.89 -28.62
CA ARG A 139 -21.51 32.08 -29.17
C ARG A 139 -21.85 31.88 -30.65
N GLU A 140 -20.91 31.43 -31.46
CA GLU A 140 -21.08 31.23 -32.91
C GLU A 140 -22.17 30.21 -33.22
N VAL A 141 -22.22 29.11 -32.47
CA VAL A 141 -23.18 28.05 -32.70
C VAL A 141 -24.57 28.39 -32.16
N LEU A 142 -24.66 29.11 -31.03
CA LEU A 142 -25.94 29.65 -30.54
C LEU A 142 -26.51 30.74 -31.46
N LEU A 143 -25.64 31.59 -32.05
CA LEU A 143 -26.05 32.67 -32.95
C LEU A 143 -26.13 32.27 -34.43
N LYS A 144 -25.77 31.02 -34.78
CA LYS A 144 -25.74 30.48 -36.16
C LYS A 144 -24.95 31.36 -37.15
N THR A 145 -23.83 31.95 -36.72
CA THR A 145 -23.04 32.88 -37.54
C THR A 145 -22.13 32.16 -38.56
N ARG A 146 -21.85 32.79 -39.70
CA ARG A 146 -21.07 32.20 -40.82
C ARG A 146 -19.55 32.15 -40.62
N ASN A 147 -18.97 33.02 -39.78
CA ASN A 147 -17.55 32.93 -39.41
C ASN A 147 -17.39 31.89 -38.31
N LYS A 148 -16.98 30.67 -38.68
CA LYS A 148 -16.79 29.56 -37.75
C LYS A 148 -15.31 29.43 -37.43
N THR A 149 -14.93 29.64 -36.17
CA THR A 149 -13.55 29.51 -35.69
C THR A 149 -13.05 28.07 -35.84
N GLN A 150 -12.14 27.83 -36.80
CA GLN A 150 -11.58 26.48 -37.09
C GLN A 150 -10.21 26.22 -36.43
N VAL A 151 -9.58 27.24 -35.86
CA VAL A 151 -8.19 27.18 -35.37
C VAL A 151 -8.19 27.09 -33.85
N GLY A 152 -7.39 26.19 -33.27
CA GLY A 152 -7.18 26.09 -31.81
C GLY A 152 -7.96 24.99 -31.08
N PHE A 153 -8.74 24.17 -31.79
CA PHE A 153 -9.37 22.95 -31.26
C PHE A 153 -8.58 21.70 -31.70
N TRP A 154 -8.32 20.78 -30.78
CA TRP A 154 -7.57 19.54 -31.09
C TRP A 154 -8.42 18.51 -31.85
N ARG A 155 -9.74 18.57 -31.66
CA ARG A 155 -10.75 17.91 -32.48
C ARG A 155 -11.77 18.98 -32.87
N GLN A 156 -12.09 19.05 -34.16
CA GLN A 156 -13.02 20.07 -34.66
C GLN A 156 -14.38 19.91 -33.97
N PRO A 157 -14.87 20.96 -33.29
CA PRO A 157 -16.19 20.93 -32.67
C PRO A 157 -17.27 21.04 -33.75
N PRO A 158 -18.52 20.61 -33.47
CA PRO A 158 -19.56 20.62 -34.47
C PRO A 158 -19.90 22.06 -34.88
N GLN A 159 -20.08 22.24 -36.19
CA GLN A 159 -20.36 23.54 -36.79
C GLN A 159 -21.80 24.02 -36.60
N GLU A 160 -22.68 23.12 -36.20
CA GLU A 160 -24.05 23.35 -35.79
C GLU A 160 -24.31 22.49 -34.56
N TRP A 161 -25.01 23.03 -33.58
CA TRP A 161 -25.37 22.31 -32.36
C TRP A 161 -26.86 22.54 -32.10
N ASN A 162 -27.63 21.48 -32.32
CA ASN A 162 -29.08 21.45 -32.20
C ASN A 162 -29.50 21.01 -30.79
N GLY A 163 -28.83 21.53 -29.76
CA GLY A 163 -29.19 21.29 -28.37
C GLY A 163 -30.23 22.28 -27.86
N ASN A 164 -31.00 21.86 -26.85
CA ASN A 164 -31.96 22.74 -26.20
C ASN A 164 -31.24 23.76 -25.31
N VAL A 165 -31.27 25.04 -25.71
CA VAL A 165 -30.58 26.13 -25.00
C VAL A 165 -31.12 26.34 -23.59
N SER A 166 -32.41 26.06 -23.33
CA SER A 166 -33.00 26.18 -21.99
C SER A 166 -32.37 25.22 -20.96
N GLN A 167 -31.80 24.11 -21.44
CA GLN A 167 -31.12 23.09 -20.64
C GLN A 167 -29.60 23.28 -20.58
N LEU A 168 -29.06 24.28 -21.27
CA LEU A 168 -27.65 24.60 -21.27
C LEU A 168 -27.29 25.44 -20.02
N ARG A 169 -26.23 25.06 -19.33
CA ARG A 169 -25.58 25.85 -18.28
C ARG A 169 -24.09 25.97 -18.59
N ILE A 170 -23.48 27.09 -18.26
CA ILE A 170 -22.05 27.34 -18.51
C ILE A 170 -21.31 27.39 -17.19
N LEU A 171 -20.28 26.57 -17.06
CA LEU A 171 -19.43 26.56 -15.88
C LEU A 171 -18.47 27.76 -15.91
N ASN A 172 -18.38 28.51 -14.82
CA ASN A 172 -17.51 29.70 -14.75
C ASN A 172 -16.02 29.27 -14.69
N PRO A 173 -15.17 29.66 -15.66
CA PRO A 173 -13.76 29.26 -15.73
C PRO A 173 -12.92 29.68 -14.52
N TYR A 174 -13.31 30.78 -13.87
CA TYR A 174 -12.62 31.27 -12.69
C TYR A 174 -12.82 30.34 -11.49
N VAL A 175 -14.01 29.73 -11.34
CA VAL A 175 -14.28 28.69 -10.32
C VAL A 175 -13.37 27.49 -10.55
N THR A 176 -13.25 27.07 -11.79
CA THR A 176 -12.38 25.97 -12.18
C THR A 176 -10.92 26.28 -11.84
N TYR A 177 -10.46 27.51 -12.09
CA TYR A 177 -9.10 27.96 -11.76
C TYR A 177 -8.84 28.07 -10.25
N GLU A 178 -9.74 28.70 -9.49
CA GLU A 178 -9.68 28.81 -8.02
C GLU A 178 -9.72 27.43 -7.35
N ALA A 179 -10.64 26.56 -7.75
CA ALA A 179 -10.71 25.19 -7.27
C ALA A 179 -9.43 24.42 -7.60
N THR A 180 -8.90 24.57 -8.82
CA THR A 180 -7.61 23.99 -9.23
C THR A 180 -6.47 24.51 -8.36
N TYR A 181 -6.42 25.82 -8.10
CA TYR A 181 -5.36 26.46 -7.32
C TYR A 181 -5.40 26.00 -5.86
N LYS A 182 -6.60 25.96 -5.24
CA LYS A 182 -6.82 25.40 -3.90
C LYS A 182 -6.47 23.91 -3.83
N LEU A 183 -6.78 23.12 -4.87
CA LEU A 183 -6.41 21.71 -4.98
C LEU A 183 -4.90 21.47 -5.17
N LEU A 184 -4.22 22.35 -5.90
CA LEU A 184 -2.76 22.29 -6.05
C LEU A 184 -2.05 22.70 -4.76
N GLN A 185 -2.66 23.57 -3.94
CA GLN A 185 -2.20 23.87 -2.58
C GLN A 185 -2.49 22.77 -1.57
N LEU A 186 -3.47 21.89 -1.82
CA LEU A 186 -3.73 20.70 -0.99
C LEU A 186 -2.62 19.64 -1.09
N ASN A 187 -1.70 19.77 -2.05
CA ASN A 187 -0.48 18.94 -2.14
C ASN A 187 0.74 19.53 -1.43
N GLU A 188 0.64 20.74 -0.88
CA GLU A 188 1.51 21.11 0.24
C GLU A 188 0.83 20.55 1.49
N SER A 189 1.43 19.53 2.07
CA SER A 189 1.20 19.07 3.43
C SER A 189 1.48 20.19 4.44
N SER A 190 0.70 21.26 4.39
CA SER A 190 0.50 22.17 5.50
C SER A 190 -0.31 21.39 6.52
N GLY A 191 0.37 20.95 7.58
CA GLY A 191 -0.22 20.21 8.68
C GLY A 191 -1.53 20.87 9.09
N VAL A 192 -2.64 20.18 8.83
CA VAL A 192 -3.91 20.53 9.45
C VAL A 192 -3.70 20.24 10.93
N ILE A 193 -3.37 21.27 11.71
CA ILE A 193 -3.26 21.14 13.15
C ILE A 193 -4.69 20.93 13.66
N PRO A 194 -5.01 19.74 14.22
CA PRO A 194 -6.34 19.52 14.80
C PRO A 194 -6.61 20.62 15.84
N ASN A 195 -7.83 21.16 15.85
CA ASN A 195 -8.33 22.20 16.78
C ASN A 195 -7.91 23.66 16.50
N LYS A 196 -7.22 23.97 15.39
CA LYS A 196 -6.89 25.38 15.01
C LYS A 196 -7.50 25.85 13.69
N THR A 197 -7.89 24.92 12.83
CA THR A 197 -8.43 25.20 11.50
C THR A 197 -9.84 24.65 11.38
N PHE A 198 -10.81 25.51 11.04
CA PHE A 198 -12.21 25.16 10.85
C PHE A 198 -12.64 25.48 9.41
N ARG A 199 -13.23 24.49 8.74
CA ARG A 199 -13.76 24.61 7.38
C ARG A 199 -15.28 24.53 7.42
N CYS A 200 -15.93 25.64 7.13
CA CYS A 200 -17.37 25.86 7.16
C CYS A 200 -17.92 26.10 5.74
N MET A 201 -17.27 25.55 4.71
CA MET A 201 -17.57 25.80 3.32
C MET A 201 -18.99 25.37 2.93
N GLY A 202 -19.75 26.28 2.30
CA GLY A 202 -21.07 25.98 1.75
C GLY A 202 -22.15 25.66 2.80
N LEU A 203 -21.92 25.95 4.07
CA LEU A 203 -22.98 25.96 5.08
C LEU A 203 -23.89 27.17 4.77
N ASN A 204 -25.21 27.01 4.86
CA ASN A 204 -26.16 28.14 4.78
C ASN A 204 -26.10 28.99 6.06
N ALA A 205 -24.88 29.30 6.52
CA ALA A 205 -24.60 30.07 7.70
C ALA A 205 -24.75 31.56 7.36
N SER A 206 -25.53 32.25 8.19
CA SER A 206 -25.68 33.71 8.15
C SER A 206 -24.60 34.46 8.94
N GLY A 207 -23.62 33.74 9.49
CA GLY A 207 -22.54 34.26 10.31
C GLY A 207 -21.57 33.15 10.76
N VAL A 208 -20.72 33.43 11.75
CA VAL A 208 -19.80 32.43 12.32
C VAL A 208 -20.61 31.39 13.12
N PRO A 209 -20.55 30.09 12.81
CA PRO A 209 -21.28 29.05 13.55
C PRO A 209 -20.87 28.98 15.03
N ALA A 210 -21.83 28.67 15.91
CA ALA A 210 -21.60 28.62 17.37
C ALA A 210 -20.60 27.54 17.80
N GLU A 211 -20.41 26.51 16.96
CA GLU A 211 -19.49 25.41 17.20
C GLU A 211 -18.01 25.80 16.96
N VAL A 212 -17.75 26.98 16.40
CA VAL A 212 -16.38 27.45 16.14
C VAL A 212 -15.77 28.02 17.43
N PRO A 213 -14.69 27.43 17.96
CA PRO A 213 -14.03 27.91 19.18
C PRO A 213 -13.37 29.27 18.99
N ASN A 214 -13.33 30.07 20.06
CA ASN A 214 -12.65 31.37 20.08
C ASN A 214 -11.12 31.29 19.88
N THR A 215 -10.51 30.10 20.05
CA THR A 215 -9.09 29.83 19.82
C THR A 215 -8.75 29.54 18.34
N THR A 216 -9.73 29.62 17.44
CA THR A 216 -9.56 29.32 16.01
C THR A 216 -8.58 30.29 15.36
N GLN A 217 -7.60 29.76 14.63
CA GLN A 217 -6.58 30.55 13.92
C GLN A 217 -6.84 30.62 12.42
N HIS A 218 -7.48 29.61 11.84
CA HIS A 218 -7.81 29.57 10.42
C HIS A 218 -9.28 29.24 10.25
N LEU A 219 -10.03 30.13 9.62
CA LEU A 219 -11.45 29.96 9.36
C LEU A 219 -11.75 30.13 7.87
N ASP A 220 -12.33 29.09 7.28
CA ASP A 220 -12.80 29.07 5.90
C ASP A 220 -14.34 29.08 5.91
N LEU A 221 -14.93 30.21 5.54
CA LEU A 221 -16.37 30.41 5.37
C LEU A 221 -16.76 30.51 3.88
N SER A 222 -15.87 30.12 2.96
CA SER A 222 -16.12 30.29 1.54
C SER A 222 -17.43 29.62 1.09
N PHE A 223 -18.08 30.23 0.10
CA PHE A 223 -19.38 29.80 -0.44
C PHE A 223 -20.55 29.82 0.56
N SER A 224 -20.42 30.52 1.69
CA SER A 224 -21.55 30.81 2.59
C SER A 224 -22.43 31.93 2.03
N ASN A 225 -23.63 32.14 2.55
CA ASN A 225 -24.56 33.17 2.05
C ASN A 225 -24.67 34.35 3.01
N LEU A 226 -23.54 35.02 3.29
CA LEU A 226 -23.46 36.07 4.32
C LEU A 226 -24.17 37.37 3.91
N LYS A 227 -24.14 37.73 2.61
CA LYS A 227 -24.74 38.95 2.01
C LYS A 227 -24.15 40.28 2.48
N SER A 228 -23.94 40.47 3.77
CA SER A 228 -23.40 41.69 4.37
C SER A 228 -22.53 41.36 5.60
N LEU A 229 -21.51 42.18 5.84
CA LEU A 229 -20.75 42.15 7.09
C LEU A 229 -21.11 43.38 7.93
N GLU A 230 -21.69 43.13 9.10
CA GLU A 230 -22.05 44.13 10.10
C GLU A 230 -20.86 44.45 11.04
N PRO A 231 -20.90 45.55 11.80
CA PRO A 231 -19.85 45.87 12.76
C PRO A 231 -19.62 44.75 13.78
N ASN A 232 -18.35 44.41 14.04
CA ASN A 232 -17.92 43.35 14.98
C ASN A 232 -18.41 41.92 14.63
N HIS A 233 -18.67 41.63 13.35
CA HIS A 233 -19.18 40.33 12.88
C HIS A 233 -18.33 39.11 13.34
N PHE A 234 -17.03 39.30 13.56
CA PHE A 234 -16.09 38.23 13.93
C PHE A 234 -15.60 38.31 15.39
N SER A 235 -16.32 39.02 16.26
CA SER A 235 -15.96 39.20 17.67
C SER A 235 -15.84 37.89 18.47
N SER A 236 -16.51 36.82 18.04
CA SER A 236 -16.43 35.50 18.68
C SER A 236 -15.11 34.75 18.43
N VAL A 237 -14.31 35.18 17.45
CA VAL A 237 -13.09 34.49 16.99
C VAL A 237 -11.88 35.46 16.87
N PRO A 238 -11.44 36.07 17.98
CA PRO A 238 -10.40 37.11 17.96
C PRO A 238 -8.99 36.60 17.62
N GLU A 239 -8.75 35.30 17.72
CA GLU A 239 -7.43 34.66 17.50
C GLU A 239 -7.13 34.36 16.01
N LEU A 240 -8.01 34.77 15.09
CA LEU A 240 -7.84 34.48 13.67
C LEU A 240 -6.56 35.07 13.07
N GLN A 241 -5.89 34.25 12.28
CA GLN A 241 -4.72 34.58 11.46
C GLN A 241 -5.02 34.50 9.96
N LEU A 242 -5.95 33.63 9.55
CA LEU A 242 -6.43 33.51 8.17
C LEU A 242 -7.96 33.43 8.14
N LEU A 243 -8.57 34.27 7.32
CA LEU A 243 -10.01 34.28 7.08
C LEU A 243 -10.29 34.24 5.56
N ASP A 244 -10.99 33.20 5.11
CA ASP A 244 -11.45 33.05 3.73
C ASP A 244 -12.97 33.27 3.63
N LEU A 245 -13.35 34.32 2.90
CA LEU A 245 -14.73 34.72 2.60
C LEU A 245 -15.02 34.67 1.09
N THR A 246 -14.32 33.81 0.35
CA THR A 246 -14.50 33.65 -1.09
C THR A 246 -15.96 33.33 -1.42
N ARG A 247 -16.57 34.07 -2.35
CA ARG A 247 -17.94 33.84 -2.84
C ARG A 247 -18.99 33.75 -1.72
N CYS A 248 -18.90 34.64 -0.75
CA CYS A 248 -19.88 34.72 0.33
C CYS A 248 -21.13 35.54 -0.02
N HIS A 249 -21.30 35.87 -1.31
CA HIS A 249 -22.32 36.77 -1.84
C HIS A 249 -22.36 38.14 -1.15
N LEU A 250 -21.21 38.63 -0.67
CA LEU A 250 -21.14 39.90 0.03
C LEU A 250 -21.39 41.06 -0.94
N HIS A 251 -22.36 41.92 -0.58
CA HIS A 251 -22.68 43.17 -1.25
C HIS A 251 -22.20 44.38 -0.44
N THR A 252 -22.19 44.28 0.88
CA THR A 252 -21.80 45.37 1.77
C THR A 252 -20.80 44.89 2.83
N ILE A 253 -19.77 45.69 3.07
CA ILE A 253 -18.87 45.56 4.22
C ILE A 253 -18.92 46.89 4.97
N GLU A 254 -19.53 46.88 6.15
CA GLU A 254 -19.69 48.08 6.99
C GLU A 254 -18.42 48.40 7.78
N ASP A 255 -18.38 49.61 8.33
CA ASP A 255 -17.28 50.07 9.17
C ASP A 255 -17.12 49.17 10.40
N ASN A 256 -15.86 48.90 10.79
CA ASN A 256 -15.52 48.08 11.95
C ASN A 256 -15.96 46.60 11.86
N SER A 257 -16.26 46.08 10.66
CA SER A 257 -16.58 44.65 10.46
C SER A 257 -15.52 43.70 10.99
N PHE A 258 -14.23 44.08 10.91
CA PHE A 258 -13.08 43.27 11.32
C PHE A 258 -12.34 43.81 12.56
N LYS A 259 -12.99 44.67 13.35
CA LYS A 259 -12.34 45.47 14.40
C LYS A 259 -11.49 44.66 15.39
N ASP A 260 -11.98 43.50 15.82
CA ASP A 260 -11.32 42.69 16.86
C ASP A 260 -10.23 41.75 16.31
N LEU A 261 -10.07 41.66 14.98
CA LEU A 261 -9.18 40.71 14.33
C LEU A 261 -7.73 41.22 14.22
N HIS A 262 -7.16 41.63 15.35
CA HIS A 262 -5.82 42.25 15.41
C HIS A 262 -4.67 41.32 14.98
N LYS A 263 -4.87 40.00 15.09
CA LYS A 263 -3.90 38.96 14.71
C LYS A 263 -4.03 38.49 13.26
N LEU A 264 -5.05 38.97 12.54
CA LEU A 264 -5.34 38.51 11.19
C LEU A 264 -4.21 38.90 10.26
N SER A 265 -3.62 37.91 9.60
CA SER A 265 -2.50 38.06 8.68
C SER A 265 -2.95 37.98 7.21
N THR A 266 -3.98 37.19 6.93
CA THR A 266 -4.48 36.93 5.57
C THR A 266 -6.00 37.05 5.54
N LEU A 267 -6.50 37.91 4.65
CA LEU A 267 -7.92 38.08 4.37
C LEU A 267 -8.19 37.86 2.88
N VAL A 268 -9.12 36.94 2.58
CA VAL A 268 -9.54 36.61 1.22
C VAL A 268 -11.02 36.96 1.04
N LEU A 269 -11.31 37.83 0.08
CA LEU A 269 -12.65 38.35 -0.24
C LEU A 269 -13.04 38.08 -1.70
N THR A 270 -12.39 37.12 -2.34
CA THR A 270 -12.54 36.80 -3.76
C THR A 270 -14.00 36.60 -4.19
N ALA A 271 -14.37 37.15 -5.34
CA ALA A 271 -15.67 36.95 -6.01
C ALA A 271 -16.87 37.33 -5.12
N ASN A 272 -16.77 38.48 -4.44
CA ASN A 272 -17.86 39.14 -3.75
C ASN A 272 -18.14 40.47 -4.44
N SER A 273 -19.25 40.59 -5.18
CA SER A 273 -19.61 41.81 -5.91
C SER A 273 -20.02 42.94 -4.94
N LEU A 274 -19.03 43.60 -4.36
CA LEU A 274 -19.23 44.67 -3.40
C LEU A 274 -19.89 45.89 -4.07
N GLN A 275 -20.99 46.34 -3.49
CA GLN A 275 -21.68 47.57 -3.84
C GLN A 275 -21.30 48.70 -2.89
N TYR A 276 -21.03 48.39 -1.62
CA TYR A 276 -20.62 49.34 -0.61
C TYR A 276 -19.44 48.80 0.23
N LEU A 277 -18.42 49.63 0.39
CA LEU A 277 -17.26 49.38 1.25
C LEU A 277 -17.07 50.60 2.16
N GLY A 278 -17.28 50.42 3.46
CA GLY A 278 -17.16 51.49 4.44
C GLY A 278 -15.73 52.04 4.55
N THR A 279 -15.58 53.32 4.89
CA THR A 279 -14.28 54.00 4.99
C THR A 279 -13.38 53.47 6.13
N ALA A 280 -13.96 52.79 7.11
CA ALA A 280 -13.30 52.09 8.19
C ALA A 280 -13.56 50.57 8.15
N ALA A 281 -13.91 50.02 6.98
CA ALA A 281 -14.21 48.59 6.82
C ALA A 281 -13.06 47.69 7.29
N PHE A 282 -11.81 48.03 6.93
CA PHE A 282 -10.60 47.28 7.30
C PHE A 282 -9.93 47.80 8.59
N TYR A 283 -10.63 48.59 9.40
CA TYR A 283 -10.10 49.04 10.68
C TYR A 283 -9.93 47.86 11.66
N GLY A 284 -8.88 47.89 12.48
CA GLY A 284 -8.55 46.83 13.43
C GLY A 284 -7.55 45.78 12.92
N LEU A 285 -7.36 45.66 11.60
CA LEU A 285 -6.48 44.68 10.94
C LEU A 285 -4.97 45.02 11.01
N ALA A 286 -4.45 45.27 12.22
CA ALA A 286 -3.09 45.77 12.44
C ALA A 286 -1.97 44.80 11.97
N SER A 287 -2.22 43.49 11.97
CA SER A 287 -1.23 42.46 11.58
C SER A 287 -1.36 42.00 10.12
N LEU A 288 -2.23 42.62 9.32
CA LEU A 288 -2.55 42.12 7.99
C LEU A 288 -1.35 42.22 7.05
N LYS A 289 -0.97 41.08 6.47
CA LYS A 289 0.12 40.94 5.50
C LYS A 289 -0.39 40.69 4.09
N LYS A 290 -1.53 40.03 3.94
CA LYS A 290 -2.09 39.66 2.63
C LYS A 290 -3.58 40.00 2.56
N LEU A 291 -3.93 40.78 1.53
CA LEU A 291 -5.31 41.14 1.23
C LEU A 291 -5.63 40.76 -0.22
N VAL A 292 -6.61 39.87 -0.39
CA VAL A 292 -7.05 39.37 -1.70
C VAL A 292 -8.47 39.88 -1.97
N LEU A 293 -8.58 40.77 -2.96
CA LEU A 293 -9.82 41.44 -3.38
C LEU A 293 -10.11 41.15 -4.86
N VAL A 294 -9.93 39.89 -5.28
CA VAL A 294 -10.10 39.49 -6.68
C VAL A 294 -11.59 39.41 -7.04
N GLU A 295 -12.00 39.93 -8.19
CA GLU A 295 -13.42 39.90 -8.62
C GLU A 295 -14.37 40.52 -7.58
N THR A 296 -13.99 41.67 -7.01
CA THR A 296 -14.78 42.37 -5.97
C THR A 296 -15.50 43.63 -6.45
N ASN A 297 -15.47 43.89 -7.77
CA ASN A 297 -16.07 45.06 -8.42
C ASN A 297 -15.44 46.41 -8.02
N ILE A 298 -14.18 46.41 -7.58
CA ILE A 298 -13.46 47.65 -7.28
C ILE A 298 -13.19 48.42 -8.58
N ALA A 299 -13.60 49.69 -8.63
CA ALA A 299 -13.43 50.57 -9.79
C ALA A 299 -12.27 51.56 -9.65
N SER A 300 -11.96 51.98 -8.43
CA SER A 300 -10.90 52.94 -8.15
C SER A 300 -10.13 52.55 -6.90
N LEU A 301 -8.83 52.82 -6.90
CA LEU A 301 -8.00 52.71 -5.70
C LEU A 301 -8.33 53.80 -4.67
N THR A 302 -8.81 54.97 -5.10
CA THR A 302 -9.14 56.08 -4.18
C THR A 302 -10.14 55.67 -3.10
N ASP A 303 -11.03 54.74 -3.45
CA ASP A 303 -12.15 54.32 -2.61
C ASP A 303 -11.78 53.11 -1.74
N LEU A 304 -10.52 52.64 -1.79
CA LEU A 304 -10.03 51.49 -1.05
C LEU A 304 -9.35 51.93 0.26
N PRO A 305 -9.97 51.73 1.44
CA PRO A 305 -9.48 52.26 2.72
C PRO A 305 -8.41 51.36 3.35
N ILE A 306 -7.23 51.31 2.73
CA ILE A 306 -6.11 50.46 3.18
C ILE A 306 -4.89 51.26 3.66
N GLY A 307 -4.95 52.59 3.66
CA GLY A 307 -3.81 53.46 3.93
C GLY A 307 -3.17 53.32 5.32
N HIS A 308 -3.88 52.74 6.29
CA HIS A 308 -3.39 52.45 7.65
C HIS A 308 -2.74 51.06 7.79
N LEU A 309 -2.77 50.22 6.76
CA LEU A 309 -2.26 48.84 6.81
C LEU A 309 -0.75 48.77 6.54
N HIS A 310 0.07 49.32 7.44
CA HIS A 310 1.53 49.44 7.27
C HIS A 310 2.27 48.09 7.12
N ASN A 311 1.69 47.01 7.64
CA ASN A 311 2.25 45.65 7.57
C ASN A 311 1.88 44.89 6.29
N LEU A 312 1.05 45.49 5.41
CA LEU A 312 0.58 44.84 4.20
C LEU A 312 1.74 44.56 3.25
N GLN A 313 1.90 43.29 2.85
CA GLN A 313 2.96 42.79 1.98
C GLN A 313 2.43 42.41 0.60
N GLU A 314 1.21 41.87 0.52
CA GLU A 314 0.58 41.45 -0.73
C GLU A 314 -0.83 42.06 -0.85
N LEU A 315 -1.05 42.80 -1.94
CA LEU A 315 -2.35 43.30 -2.34
C LEU A 315 -2.70 42.75 -3.73
N ASN A 316 -3.76 41.93 -3.79
CA ASN A 316 -4.23 41.34 -5.03
C ASN A 316 -5.60 41.90 -5.43
N LEU A 317 -5.62 42.70 -6.48
CA LEU A 317 -6.80 43.37 -7.05
C LEU A 317 -7.17 42.79 -8.41
N GLY A 318 -6.89 41.51 -8.65
CA GLY A 318 -7.17 40.87 -9.92
C GLY A 318 -8.65 40.89 -10.32
N HIS A 319 -8.95 40.79 -11.61
CA HIS A 319 -10.32 40.66 -12.13
C HIS A 319 -11.31 41.72 -11.65
N ASN A 320 -10.85 42.96 -11.46
CA ASN A 320 -11.71 44.09 -11.11
C ASN A 320 -11.95 45.00 -12.33
N ILE A 321 -12.57 46.16 -12.11
CA ILE A 321 -12.92 47.14 -13.15
C ILE A 321 -12.06 48.41 -13.07
N ILE A 322 -10.84 48.30 -12.52
CA ILE A 322 -9.92 49.42 -12.33
C ILE A 322 -9.42 49.90 -13.71
N ALA A 323 -9.72 51.16 -14.05
CA ALA A 323 -9.36 51.74 -15.35
C ALA A 323 -8.10 52.61 -15.33
N SER A 324 -7.71 53.13 -14.15
CA SER A 324 -6.52 53.98 -13.97
C SER A 324 -5.51 53.31 -13.03
N LEU A 325 -4.23 53.34 -13.41
CA LEU A 325 -3.13 52.84 -12.57
C LEU A 325 -2.69 53.87 -11.50
N LYS A 326 -3.26 55.08 -11.51
CA LYS A 326 -2.85 56.17 -10.62
C LYS A 326 -2.92 55.75 -9.15
N LEU A 327 -1.76 55.59 -8.53
CA LEU A 327 -1.64 55.17 -7.15
C LEU A 327 -1.92 56.37 -6.22
N PRO A 328 -2.91 56.27 -5.32
CA PRO A 328 -3.16 57.32 -4.34
C PRO A 328 -1.99 57.55 -3.39
N LYS A 329 -1.89 58.76 -2.83
CA LYS A 329 -0.80 59.17 -1.94
C LYS A 329 -0.61 58.24 -0.74
N TYR A 330 -1.68 57.62 -0.21
CA TYR A 330 -1.56 56.71 0.93
C TYR A 330 -0.72 55.46 0.64
N PHE A 331 -0.43 55.12 -0.62
CA PHE A 331 0.49 54.01 -0.95
C PHE A 331 1.91 54.24 -0.41
N THR A 332 2.31 55.50 -0.14
CA THR A 332 3.58 55.79 0.52
C THR A 332 3.64 55.28 1.96
N ASN A 333 2.48 55.09 2.60
CA ASN A 333 2.37 54.53 3.95
C ASN A 333 2.46 52.99 3.97
N LEU A 334 2.32 52.32 2.82
CA LEU A 334 2.38 50.86 2.68
C LEU A 334 3.82 50.38 2.55
N THR A 335 4.66 50.71 3.54
CA THR A 335 6.11 50.52 3.48
C THR A 335 6.55 49.06 3.39
N SER A 336 5.68 48.12 3.78
CA SER A 336 5.95 46.68 3.74
C SER A 336 5.54 46.01 2.42
N LEU A 337 4.93 46.75 1.49
CA LEU A 337 4.33 46.18 0.29
C LEU A 337 5.41 45.61 -0.65
N ARG A 338 5.24 44.33 -1.01
CA ARG A 338 6.16 43.56 -1.85
C ARG A 338 5.48 42.99 -3.09
N HIS A 339 4.16 42.87 -3.11
CA HIS A 339 3.43 42.34 -4.25
C HIS A 339 2.14 43.13 -4.47
N LEU A 340 1.99 43.69 -5.66
CA LEU A 340 0.82 44.46 -6.10
C LEU A 340 0.35 43.92 -7.45
N SER A 341 -0.86 43.36 -7.46
CA SER A 341 -1.43 42.74 -8.67
C SER A 341 -2.68 43.47 -9.14
N PHE A 342 -2.64 43.92 -10.39
CA PHE A 342 -3.78 44.43 -11.17
C PHE A 342 -4.17 43.46 -12.30
N LEU A 343 -3.89 42.18 -12.16
CA LEU A 343 -4.20 41.15 -13.16
C LEU A 343 -5.64 41.31 -13.70
N SER A 344 -5.84 41.33 -15.01
CA SER A 344 -7.17 41.35 -15.62
C SER A 344 -8.06 42.52 -15.16
N ASN A 345 -7.56 43.75 -15.22
CA ASN A 345 -8.33 44.98 -15.00
C ASN A 345 -8.59 45.72 -16.33
N LYS A 346 -8.99 46.99 -16.27
CA LYS A 346 -9.35 47.83 -17.43
C LYS A 346 -8.32 48.94 -17.69
N ILE A 347 -7.08 48.77 -17.24
CA ILE A 347 -6.01 49.76 -17.42
C ILE A 347 -5.62 49.80 -18.91
N THR A 348 -5.73 50.97 -19.52
CA THR A 348 -5.47 51.18 -20.96
C THR A 348 -4.32 52.15 -21.22
N TYR A 349 -4.10 53.12 -20.34
CA TYR A 349 -3.03 54.11 -20.45
C TYR A 349 -2.25 54.18 -19.14
N ILE A 350 -0.93 54.33 -19.23
CA ILE A 350 -0.06 54.60 -18.08
C ILE A 350 0.66 55.91 -18.33
N SER A 351 0.29 56.93 -17.56
CA SER A 351 0.78 58.30 -17.71
C SER A 351 1.84 58.63 -16.66
N LYS A 352 2.63 59.67 -16.96
CA LYS A 352 3.61 60.20 -16.02
C LYS A 352 2.91 60.68 -14.75
N GLY A 353 3.38 60.20 -13.61
CA GLY A 353 2.79 60.50 -12.30
C GLY A 353 1.95 59.37 -11.71
N ASP A 354 1.49 58.40 -12.51
CA ASP A 354 0.64 57.31 -12.02
C ASP A 354 1.33 56.44 -10.95
N LEU A 355 2.65 56.31 -11.03
CA LEU A 355 3.48 55.50 -10.14
C LEU A 355 4.30 56.34 -9.13
N ASP A 356 4.01 57.62 -8.97
CA ASP A 356 4.80 58.52 -8.12
C ASP A 356 4.85 58.08 -6.66
N ALA A 357 3.76 57.48 -6.14
CA ALA A 357 3.73 56.93 -4.79
C ALA A 357 4.78 55.82 -4.57
N LEU A 358 5.08 54.98 -5.58
CA LEU A 358 6.12 53.95 -5.49
C LEU A 358 7.52 54.57 -5.49
N ARG A 359 7.71 55.64 -6.27
CA ARG A 359 8.96 56.41 -6.31
C ARG A 359 9.27 57.00 -4.94
N GLU A 360 8.26 57.58 -4.29
CA GLU A 360 8.37 58.20 -2.96
C GLU A 360 8.55 57.17 -1.85
N ALA A 361 7.87 56.02 -1.94
CA ALA A 361 7.97 54.93 -0.96
C ALA A 361 9.35 54.23 -0.98
N ASN A 362 10.15 54.42 -2.03
CA ASN A 362 11.41 53.72 -2.27
C ASN A 362 11.28 52.20 -2.07
N SER A 363 10.18 51.62 -2.57
CA SER A 363 9.86 50.19 -2.42
C SER A 363 10.78 49.31 -3.25
N LEU A 364 12.01 49.13 -2.78
CA LEU A 364 12.97 48.19 -3.34
C LEU A 364 12.36 46.79 -3.26
N ASN A 365 12.36 46.10 -4.40
CA ASN A 365 11.88 44.71 -4.54
C ASN A 365 10.35 44.50 -4.61
N LEU A 366 9.56 45.50 -5.01
CA LEU A 366 8.13 45.33 -5.31
C LEU A 366 7.92 44.52 -6.60
N THR A 367 7.04 43.52 -6.56
CA THR A 367 6.46 42.88 -7.74
C THR A 367 5.21 43.62 -8.18
N LEU A 368 5.19 44.11 -9.42
CA LEU A 368 4.02 44.73 -10.05
C LEU A 368 3.49 43.86 -11.19
N VAL A 369 2.24 43.42 -11.08
CA VAL A 369 1.57 42.57 -12.10
C VAL A 369 0.52 43.40 -12.84
N LEU A 370 0.73 43.60 -14.14
CA LEU A 370 -0.18 44.32 -15.05
C LEU A 370 -0.72 43.42 -16.17
N SER A 371 -0.58 42.11 -16.02
CA SER A 371 -1.08 41.11 -16.96
C SER A 371 -2.57 41.28 -17.27
N LEU A 372 -2.98 40.99 -18.50
CA LEU A 372 -4.38 41.04 -18.96
C LEU A 372 -5.08 42.40 -18.80
N ASN A 373 -4.32 43.50 -18.80
CA ASN A 373 -4.86 44.86 -18.97
C ASN A 373 -4.71 45.23 -20.45
N ASP A 374 -5.73 45.78 -21.09
CA ASP A 374 -5.67 46.16 -22.51
C ASP A 374 -4.86 47.45 -22.75
N ILE A 375 -3.56 47.44 -22.42
CA ILE A 375 -2.71 48.64 -22.49
C ILE A 375 -2.52 49.03 -23.95
N LYS A 376 -2.90 50.27 -24.26
CA LYS A 376 -2.77 50.91 -25.56
C LYS A 376 -1.49 51.72 -25.66
N TYR A 377 -1.08 52.35 -24.56
CA TYR A 377 0.10 53.22 -24.54
C TYR A 377 0.67 53.41 -23.12
N ILE A 378 1.99 53.42 -23.03
CA ILE A 378 2.74 53.85 -21.85
C ILE A 378 3.51 55.10 -22.22
N GLU A 379 3.23 56.22 -21.55
CA GLU A 379 3.91 57.48 -21.77
C GLU A 379 5.41 57.38 -21.41
N PRO A 380 6.32 57.85 -22.28
CA PRO A 380 7.75 57.91 -21.98
C PRO A 380 8.07 58.63 -20.68
N GLY A 381 8.81 57.96 -19.81
CA GLY A 381 9.21 58.49 -18.51
C GLY A 381 8.25 58.15 -17.36
N SER A 382 7.13 57.46 -17.62
CA SER A 382 6.24 56.95 -16.56
C SER A 382 6.94 56.02 -15.57
N PHE A 383 7.95 55.28 -16.02
CA PHE A 383 8.76 54.39 -15.19
C PHE A 383 10.16 54.95 -14.84
N ALA A 384 10.44 56.21 -15.17
CA ALA A 384 11.74 56.80 -14.91
C ALA A 384 12.03 56.86 -13.39
N LYS A 385 13.20 56.34 -12.99
CA LYS A 385 13.64 56.27 -11.57
C LYS A 385 12.80 55.35 -10.68
N ILE A 386 11.95 54.51 -11.26
CA ILE A 386 11.25 53.45 -10.53
C ILE A 386 12.16 52.22 -10.40
N HIS A 387 12.19 51.63 -9.21
CA HIS A 387 12.93 50.40 -8.91
C HIS A 387 11.95 49.30 -8.53
N LEU A 388 11.93 48.19 -9.28
CA LEU A 388 11.04 47.05 -9.03
C LEU A 388 11.85 45.77 -8.80
N GLY A 389 11.30 44.87 -7.99
CA GLY A 389 11.78 43.49 -7.93
C GLY A 389 11.38 42.75 -9.20
N GLU A 390 10.09 42.81 -9.56
CA GLU A 390 9.57 42.13 -10.74
C GLU A 390 8.47 42.94 -11.42
N LEU A 391 8.48 42.98 -12.75
CA LEU A 391 7.41 43.57 -13.56
C LEU A 391 6.86 42.50 -14.50
N VAL A 392 5.54 42.26 -14.45
CA VAL A 392 4.88 41.23 -15.25
C VAL A 392 3.88 41.87 -16.21
N LEU A 393 4.18 41.76 -17.51
CA LEU A 393 3.40 42.32 -18.62
C LEU A 393 2.99 41.21 -19.59
N ARG A 394 2.20 40.24 -19.09
CA ARG A 394 1.68 39.15 -19.94
C ARG A 394 0.29 39.43 -20.50
N SER A 395 0.12 39.31 -21.81
CA SER A 395 -1.12 39.63 -22.53
C SER A 395 -1.65 41.02 -22.18
N SER A 396 -0.72 41.95 -21.95
CA SER A 396 -0.98 43.28 -21.43
C SER A 396 -1.17 44.34 -22.52
N PHE A 397 -1.11 44.01 -23.79
CA PHE A 397 -1.15 45.01 -24.87
C PHE A 397 -2.27 44.70 -25.85
N GLU A 398 -2.93 45.75 -26.33
CA GLU A 398 -4.03 45.65 -27.30
C GLU A 398 -3.55 45.15 -28.67
N SER A 399 -2.36 45.59 -29.11
CA SER A 399 -1.79 45.28 -30.41
C SER A 399 -0.26 45.27 -30.38
N PHE A 400 0.37 44.76 -31.43
CA PHE A 400 1.82 44.78 -31.57
C PHE A 400 2.39 46.21 -31.55
N SER A 401 1.73 47.15 -32.24
CA SER A 401 2.14 48.57 -32.27
C SER A 401 2.06 49.20 -30.87
N ALA A 402 0.99 48.89 -30.13
CA ALA A 402 0.84 49.32 -28.74
C ALA A 402 1.95 48.76 -27.85
N MET A 403 2.29 47.47 -27.99
CA MET A 403 3.40 46.85 -27.26
C MET A 403 4.74 47.51 -27.60
N HIS A 404 5.07 47.63 -28.88
CA HIS A 404 6.33 48.21 -29.34
C HIS A 404 6.54 49.64 -28.80
N THR A 405 5.53 50.50 -28.95
CA THR A 405 5.58 51.88 -28.45
C THR A 405 5.60 51.93 -26.92
N SER A 406 4.81 51.09 -26.24
CA SER A 406 4.77 51.05 -24.77
C SER A 406 6.07 50.55 -24.13
N LEU A 407 6.80 49.65 -24.80
CA LEU A 407 8.11 49.20 -24.31
C LEU A 407 9.14 50.34 -24.30
N GLN A 408 9.04 51.32 -25.20
CA GLN A 408 9.85 52.54 -25.13
C GLN A 408 9.47 53.40 -23.91
N GLY A 409 8.21 53.33 -23.50
CA GLY A 409 7.68 53.96 -22.28
C GLY A 409 8.36 53.50 -20.98
N LEU A 410 8.99 52.31 -20.99
CA LEU A 410 9.72 51.75 -19.85
C LEU A 410 11.12 52.35 -19.64
N THR A 411 11.54 53.30 -20.49
CA THR A 411 12.86 53.94 -20.41
C THR A 411 13.15 54.48 -19.01
N GLY A 412 14.31 54.12 -18.45
CA GLY A 412 14.75 54.55 -17.12
C GLY A 412 14.26 53.67 -15.96
N LEU A 413 13.55 52.58 -16.24
CA LEU A 413 13.18 51.55 -15.26
C LEU A 413 14.42 50.75 -14.81
N GLN A 414 14.50 50.47 -13.51
CA GLN A 414 15.38 49.46 -12.95
C GLN A 414 14.55 48.31 -12.38
N VAL A 415 14.76 47.08 -12.86
CA VAL A 415 13.97 45.93 -12.44
C VAL A 415 14.82 44.68 -12.30
N ASN A 416 14.70 43.90 -11.22
CA ASN A 416 15.48 42.65 -11.15
C ASN A 416 15.01 41.65 -12.21
N ARG A 417 13.69 41.49 -12.37
CA ARG A 417 13.10 40.52 -13.31
C ARG A 417 11.96 41.12 -14.14
N LEU A 418 12.08 41.09 -15.47
CA LEU A 418 11.03 41.51 -16.39
C LEU A 418 10.42 40.30 -17.10
N ILE A 419 9.11 40.10 -16.95
CA ILE A 419 8.36 39.06 -17.67
C ILE A 419 7.47 39.68 -18.73
N LEU A 420 7.64 39.20 -19.97
CA LEU A 420 6.90 39.63 -21.14
C LEU A 420 6.32 38.43 -21.89
N GLY A 421 5.19 38.63 -22.57
CA GLY A 421 4.65 37.69 -23.55
C GLY A 421 3.19 37.39 -23.35
N GLU A 422 2.72 36.22 -23.78
CA GLU A 422 1.29 35.92 -23.81
C GLU A 422 0.93 34.74 -22.89
N PHE A 423 -0.36 34.57 -22.59
CA PHE A 423 -0.88 33.30 -22.10
C PHE A 423 -1.18 32.37 -23.28
N SER A 424 -1.02 31.06 -23.11
CA SER A 424 -1.22 30.09 -24.20
C SER A 424 -2.64 30.08 -24.79
N ASN A 425 -3.61 30.63 -24.04
CA ASN A 425 -5.02 30.78 -24.42
C ASN A 425 -5.36 32.21 -24.89
N SER A 426 -4.42 33.16 -24.76
CA SER A 426 -4.50 34.51 -25.33
C SER A 426 -3.89 34.47 -26.72
N GLN A 427 -4.66 34.89 -27.73
CA GLN A 427 -4.19 35.00 -29.12
C GLN A 427 -4.04 36.47 -29.54
N ARG A 428 -3.81 37.38 -28.58
CA ARG A 428 -3.69 38.82 -28.86
C ARG A 428 -2.49 39.12 -29.75
N LEU A 429 -1.34 38.56 -29.39
CA LEU A 429 -0.07 38.72 -30.11
C LEU A 429 0.50 37.34 -30.43
N VAL A 430 0.28 36.87 -31.65
CA VAL A 430 0.70 35.53 -32.08
C VAL A 430 2.16 35.54 -32.56
N ASP A 431 2.55 36.64 -33.22
CA ASP A 431 3.80 36.74 -33.97
C ASP A 431 4.81 37.64 -33.25
N PHE A 432 6.05 37.16 -33.16
CA PHE A 432 7.19 37.96 -32.74
C PHE A 432 7.76 38.66 -33.97
N GLN A 433 7.60 39.99 -34.06
CA GLN A 433 8.16 40.78 -35.16
C GLN A 433 9.51 41.41 -34.79
N SER A 434 10.30 41.73 -35.82
CA SER A 434 11.60 42.37 -35.66
C SER A 434 11.50 43.71 -34.90
N ARG A 435 12.54 44.02 -34.12
CA ARG A 435 12.69 45.24 -33.29
C ARG A 435 11.65 45.42 -32.19
N LEU A 436 10.81 44.44 -31.90
CA LEU A 436 9.83 44.50 -30.80
C LEU A 436 10.47 44.95 -29.48
N LEU A 437 11.63 44.40 -29.14
CA LEU A 437 12.32 44.66 -27.88
C LEU A 437 13.23 45.90 -27.90
N SER A 438 13.20 46.74 -28.95
CA SER A 438 14.11 47.89 -29.06
C SER A 438 13.98 48.89 -27.92
N GLY A 439 12.77 49.07 -27.37
CA GLY A 439 12.50 49.94 -26.22
C GLY A 439 13.16 49.47 -24.92
N LEU A 440 13.60 48.20 -24.84
CA LEU A 440 14.23 47.65 -23.64
C LEU A 440 15.72 47.97 -23.51
N CYS A 441 16.37 48.50 -24.56
CA CYS A 441 17.80 48.83 -24.54
C CYS A 441 18.19 49.83 -23.43
N GLN A 442 17.24 50.65 -22.94
CA GLN A 442 17.46 51.64 -21.87
C GLN A 442 16.89 51.19 -20.51
N VAL A 443 16.49 49.92 -20.39
CA VAL A 443 15.98 49.33 -19.16
C VAL A 443 17.10 48.54 -18.48
N LYS A 444 17.37 48.82 -17.22
CA LYS A 444 18.36 48.06 -16.45
C LYS A 444 17.67 46.85 -15.81
N MET A 445 18.10 45.65 -16.18
CA MET A 445 17.54 44.43 -15.61
C MET A 445 18.55 43.29 -15.43
N GLN A 446 18.27 42.38 -14.50
CA GLN A 446 19.12 41.21 -14.20
C GLN A 446 18.63 39.92 -14.87
N GLU A 447 17.32 39.74 -14.94
CA GLU A 447 16.64 38.60 -15.59
C GLU A 447 15.55 39.09 -16.55
N PHE A 448 15.53 38.50 -17.75
CA PHE A 448 14.47 38.71 -18.73
C PHE A 448 13.77 37.38 -19.06
N VAL A 449 12.44 37.38 -19.09
CA VAL A 449 11.62 36.21 -19.37
C VAL A 449 10.65 36.51 -20.51
N LEU A 450 10.73 35.73 -21.59
CA LEU A 450 9.81 35.80 -22.72
C LEU A 450 8.96 34.53 -22.82
N ILE A 451 7.64 34.67 -22.91
CA ILE A 451 6.70 33.54 -22.82
C ILE A 451 5.68 33.53 -23.96
N CYS A 452 5.43 32.35 -24.57
CA CYS A 452 4.33 32.08 -25.50
C CYS A 452 4.27 32.95 -26.77
N PHE A 453 5.25 32.86 -27.67
CA PHE A 453 5.13 33.37 -29.05
C PHE A 453 5.16 32.22 -30.05
N ARG A 454 4.28 32.23 -31.05
CA ARG A 454 4.02 31.09 -31.94
C ARG A 454 4.65 31.21 -33.32
N ASN A 455 4.84 32.43 -33.82
CA ASN A 455 5.59 32.64 -35.04
C ASN A 455 6.77 33.56 -34.76
N PHE A 456 7.93 33.18 -35.26
CA PHE A 456 9.11 34.03 -35.36
C PHE A 456 9.38 34.16 -36.85
N ASP A 457 9.36 35.38 -37.38
CA ASP A 457 9.71 35.61 -38.78
C ASP A 457 11.16 35.17 -38.98
N SER A 458 11.33 34.00 -39.59
CA SER A 458 12.63 33.44 -39.95
C SER A 458 13.34 34.47 -40.84
N ASP A 459 14.51 34.94 -40.40
CA ASP A 459 15.42 35.88 -41.07
C ASP A 459 15.39 37.38 -40.66
N THR A 460 14.75 37.79 -39.55
CA THR A 460 14.81 39.21 -39.09
C THR A 460 15.25 39.41 -37.62
N ASP A 461 16.43 38.88 -37.30
CA ASP A 461 17.05 38.74 -35.97
C ASP A 461 17.29 40.05 -35.21
N THR A 462 16.55 40.23 -34.11
CA THR A 462 16.80 41.31 -33.13
C THR A 462 16.54 40.90 -31.68
N LEU A 463 16.22 39.62 -31.42
CA LEU A 463 15.78 39.14 -30.11
C LEU A 463 16.80 39.49 -29.02
N PHE A 464 18.10 39.24 -29.25
CA PHE A 464 19.15 39.48 -28.27
C PHE A 464 19.75 40.89 -28.30
N ASN A 465 19.36 41.78 -29.22
CA ASN A 465 20.04 43.07 -29.43
C ASN A 465 20.04 43.95 -28.17
N CYS A 466 18.89 44.05 -27.49
CA CYS A 466 18.77 44.82 -26.24
C CYS A 466 18.95 43.98 -24.97
N ILE A 467 18.70 42.67 -25.05
CA ILE A 467 18.72 41.78 -23.87
C ILE A 467 20.05 41.02 -23.71
N GLY A 468 20.96 41.10 -24.68
CA GLY A 468 22.24 40.38 -24.64
C GLY A 468 23.19 40.85 -23.52
N ASN A 469 23.00 42.05 -22.99
CA ASN A 469 23.80 42.56 -21.86
C ASN A 469 23.27 42.12 -20.47
N ILE A 470 22.20 41.32 -20.43
CA ILE A 470 21.54 40.88 -19.19
C ILE A 470 22.18 39.59 -18.69
N SER A 471 22.18 39.36 -17.37
CA SER A 471 22.82 38.19 -16.77
C SER A 471 22.07 36.86 -17.00
N SER A 472 20.73 36.88 -17.03
CA SER A 472 19.87 35.71 -17.14
C SER A 472 18.75 35.93 -18.15
N ILE A 473 18.57 34.98 -19.06
CA ILE A 473 17.49 35.00 -20.06
C ILE A 473 16.72 33.68 -20.00
N ARG A 474 15.39 33.77 -19.97
CA ARG A 474 14.49 32.63 -19.99
C ARG A 474 13.48 32.75 -21.13
N LEU A 475 13.46 31.76 -22.00
CA LEU A 475 12.60 31.66 -23.16
C LEU A 475 11.67 30.46 -22.97
N VAL A 476 10.36 30.69 -22.85
CA VAL A 476 9.40 29.66 -22.42
C VAL A 476 8.23 29.51 -23.39
N ASP A 477 7.95 28.29 -23.84
CA ASP A 477 6.86 27.96 -24.78
C ASP A 477 6.90 28.82 -26.06
N LEU A 478 8.10 29.00 -26.60
CA LEU A 478 8.33 29.74 -27.84
C LEU A 478 8.46 28.77 -29.00
N ASP A 479 7.84 29.08 -30.13
CA ASP A 479 8.01 28.32 -31.37
C ASP A 479 9.34 28.67 -32.08
N LEU A 480 10.37 28.94 -31.29
CA LEU A 480 11.72 29.25 -31.72
C LEU A 480 12.41 27.97 -32.22
N GLU A 481 12.68 27.91 -33.53
CA GLU A 481 13.33 26.76 -34.17
C GLU A 481 14.86 26.84 -34.19
N GLU A 482 15.43 28.06 -34.09
CA GLU A 482 16.86 28.32 -34.03
C GLU A 482 17.18 29.50 -33.11
N VAL A 483 18.42 29.61 -32.63
CA VAL A 483 18.89 30.79 -31.89
C VAL A 483 19.22 31.89 -32.91
N SER A 484 18.82 33.13 -32.64
CA SER A 484 19.14 34.29 -33.47
C SER A 484 20.62 34.69 -33.39
N GLU A 485 21.06 35.69 -34.14
CA GLU A 485 22.37 36.33 -33.95
C GLU A 485 22.57 36.75 -32.49
N VAL A 486 23.74 36.39 -31.95
CA VAL A 486 24.15 36.70 -30.57
C VAL A 486 25.14 37.85 -30.62
N PRO A 487 24.86 39.00 -29.98
CA PRO A 487 25.76 40.14 -29.99
C PRO A 487 27.11 39.82 -29.35
N MET A 488 28.20 40.33 -29.93
CA MET A 488 29.56 40.10 -29.42
C MET A 488 29.76 40.61 -27.98
N PHE A 489 29.03 41.64 -27.57
CA PHE A 489 29.07 42.22 -26.23
C PHE A 489 28.22 41.45 -25.19
N SER A 490 27.68 40.27 -25.56
CA SER A 490 26.78 39.54 -24.69
C SER A 490 27.41 39.16 -23.34
N GLN A 491 26.73 39.51 -22.24
CA GLN A 491 27.13 39.20 -20.86
C GLN A 491 26.26 38.12 -20.19
N VAL A 492 25.45 37.41 -20.99
CA VAL A 492 24.55 36.36 -20.51
C VAL A 492 25.34 35.24 -19.83
N LYS A 493 25.05 35.00 -18.55
CA LYS A 493 25.62 33.93 -17.73
C LYS A 493 24.68 32.73 -17.62
N GLN A 494 23.37 32.95 -17.73
CA GLN A 494 22.35 31.90 -17.66
C GLN A 494 21.37 32.02 -18.82
N LEU A 495 21.16 30.92 -19.54
CA LEU A 495 20.18 30.82 -20.62
C LEU A 495 19.31 29.59 -20.40
N GLU A 496 18.00 29.80 -20.25
CA GLU A 496 17.00 28.73 -20.20
C GLU A 496 16.06 28.83 -21.40
N CYS A 497 15.96 27.74 -22.15
CA CYS A 497 14.98 27.55 -23.21
C CYS A 497 14.07 26.37 -22.85
N LYS A 498 12.83 26.64 -22.48
CA LYS A 498 11.88 25.64 -22.00
C LYS A 498 10.71 25.52 -22.96
N LYS A 499 10.42 24.30 -23.42
CA LYS A 499 9.36 24.03 -24.42
C LYS A 499 9.55 24.82 -25.72
N CYS A 500 10.79 24.95 -26.20
CA CYS A 500 11.05 25.54 -27.50
C CYS A 500 10.89 24.52 -28.64
N LYS A 501 10.85 24.98 -29.89
CA LYS A 501 10.69 24.13 -31.09
C LYS A 501 12.00 23.74 -31.79
N PHE A 502 13.14 23.88 -31.11
CA PHE A 502 14.43 23.40 -31.64
C PHE A 502 14.32 21.94 -32.10
N LYS A 503 14.82 21.64 -33.30
CA LYS A 503 14.97 20.27 -33.83
C LYS A 503 16.33 19.65 -33.47
N GLU A 504 17.34 20.51 -33.39
CA GLU A 504 18.76 20.21 -33.17
C GLU A 504 19.28 21.12 -32.04
N VAL A 505 20.21 20.65 -31.20
CA VAL A 505 20.85 21.52 -30.19
C VAL A 505 21.69 22.58 -30.93
N PRO A 506 21.39 23.88 -30.78
CA PRO A 506 22.05 24.94 -31.54
C PRO A 506 23.42 25.31 -30.95
N ALA A 507 24.28 24.30 -30.77
CA ALA A 507 25.52 24.42 -29.99
C ALA A 507 26.51 25.45 -30.57
N LYS A 508 26.55 25.62 -31.90
CA LYS A 508 27.43 26.62 -32.54
C LYS A 508 27.02 28.05 -32.18
N LYS A 509 25.75 28.40 -32.37
CA LYS A 509 25.23 29.73 -32.03
C LYS A 509 25.27 29.98 -30.53
N LEU A 510 24.96 28.97 -29.71
CA LEU A 510 25.10 29.07 -28.26
C LEU A 510 26.55 29.29 -27.80
N SER A 511 27.54 28.85 -28.56
CA SER A 511 28.96 29.09 -28.28
C SER A 511 29.38 30.57 -28.42
N LEU A 512 28.49 31.43 -28.95
CA LEU A 512 28.73 32.87 -29.02
C LEU A 512 28.52 33.55 -27.64
N PHE A 513 27.76 32.95 -26.72
CA PHE A 513 27.60 33.43 -25.34
C PHE A 513 28.84 33.08 -24.50
N LYS A 514 29.91 33.89 -24.59
CA LYS A 514 31.22 33.59 -23.95
C LYS A 514 31.18 33.53 -22.42
N GLU A 515 30.28 34.27 -21.79
CA GLU A 515 30.10 34.32 -20.34
C GLU A 515 29.15 33.24 -19.80
N LEU A 516 28.61 32.37 -20.67
CA LEU A 516 27.58 31.40 -20.30
C LEU A 516 28.13 30.35 -19.32
N ARG A 517 27.51 30.27 -18.14
CA ARG A 517 27.82 29.30 -17.09
C ARG A 517 26.75 28.22 -16.95
N VAL A 518 25.50 28.59 -17.21
CA VAL A 518 24.34 27.69 -17.08
C VAL A 518 23.52 27.72 -18.35
N LEU A 519 23.44 26.56 -19.01
CA LEU A 519 22.58 26.33 -20.17
C LEU A 519 21.52 25.30 -19.80
N ARG A 520 20.25 25.65 -19.98
CA ARG A 520 19.13 24.73 -19.83
C ARG A 520 18.28 24.72 -21.09
N ILE A 521 18.14 23.57 -21.74
CA ILE A 521 17.18 23.39 -22.83
C ILE A 521 16.31 22.20 -22.44
N THR A 522 15.09 22.45 -21.98
CA THR A 522 14.25 21.39 -21.38
C THR A 522 12.84 21.37 -21.94
N LYS A 523 12.15 20.23 -21.82
CA LYS A 523 10.74 20.04 -22.23
C LYS A 523 10.48 20.39 -23.71
N SER A 524 11.51 20.38 -24.56
CA SER A 524 11.45 20.74 -25.98
C SER A 524 11.19 19.50 -26.82
N LYS A 525 9.90 19.22 -27.09
CA LYS A 525 9.45 17.96 -27.69
C LYS A 525 9.98 17.68 -29.10
N HIS A 526 10.41 18.70 -29.82
CA HIS A 526 10.95 18.55 -31.18
C HIS A 526 12.46 18.30 -31.17
N LEU A 527 13.13 18.56 -30.05
CA LEU A 527 14.57 18.49 -29.93
C LEU A 527 15.00 17.03 -29.84
N ASN A 528 15.47 16.49 -30.96
CA ASN A 528 15.74 15.06 -31.12
C ASN A 528 17.18 14.74 -31.53
N SER A 529 18.01 15.75 -31.82
CA SER A 529 19.38 15.54 -32.30
C SER A 529 20.39 16.48 -31.64
N PHE A 530 21.63 15.98 -31.48
CA PHE A 530 22.78 16.71 -30.93
C PHE A 530 24.07 16.38 -31.70
N ARG A 531 24.12 16.83 -32.95
CA ARG A 531 25.24 16.73 -33.89
C ARG A 531 26.19 17.92 -33.83
N GLN A 532 25.67 19.13 -33.56
CA GLN A 532 26.52 20.30 -33.43
C GLN A 532 27.40 20.21 -32.18
N LYS A 533 28.63 20.71 -32.26
CA LYS A 533 29.59 20.69 -31.14
C LYS A 533 29.72 22.10 -30.56
N PHE A 534 29.94 22.21 -29.25
CA PHE A 534 30.31 23.49 -28.66
C PHE A 534 31.75 23.84 -29.03
N GLU A 535 31.98 25.06 -29.50
CA GLU A 535 33.27 25.49 -30.06
C GLU A 535 34.12 26.30 -29.06
N SER A 536 33.49 27.04 -28.14
CA SER A 536 34.21 27.93 -27.20
C SER A 536 33.37 28.35 -25.98
N LEU A 537 33.00 27.39 -25.13
CA LEU A 537 32.27 27.63 -23.87
C LEU A 537 33.10 27.22 -22.65
N SER A 538 34.18 27.96 -22.41
CA SER A 538 35.10 27.67 -21.29
C SER A 538 34.48 27.88 -19.92
N ASN A 539 33.51 28.77 -19.79
CA ASN A 539 32.87 29.10 -18.52
C ASN A 539 31.66 28.21 -18.18
N LEU A 540 31.25 27.30 -19.08
CA LEU A 540 30.07 26.48 -18.89
C LEU A 540 30.29 25.48 -17.76
N GLU A 541 29.52 25.60 -16.69
CA GLU A 541 29.56 24.74 -15.50
C GLU A 541 28.39 23.75 -15.48
N VAL A 542 27.23 24.17 -15.99
CA VAL A 542 25.97 23.39 -15.96
C VAL A 542 25.36 23.31 -17.35
N ALA A 543 25.14 22.09 -17.83
CA ALA A 543 24.37 21.81 -19.04
C ALA A 543 23.21 20.88 -18.69
N ASP A 544 21.99 21.40 -18.77
CA ASP A 544 20.76 20.64 -18.57
C ASP A 544 20.00 20.53 -19.89
N LEU A 545 20.02 19.34 -20.48
CA LEU A 545 19.32 19.00 -21.71
C LEU A 545 18.25 17.92 -21.45
N SER A 546 17.66 17.93 -20.25
CA SER A 546 16.67 16.94 -19.80
C SER A 546 15.27 17.16 -20.39
N GLU A 547 14.44 16.12 -20.31
CA GLU A 547 13.03 16.13 -20.74
C GLU A 547 12.84 16.52 -22.21
N ASN A 548 13.75 16.13 -23.09
CA ASN A 548 13.62 16.34 -24.54
C ASN A 548 13.37 15.00 -25.25
N ARG A 549 13.78 14.87 -26.51
CA ARG A 549 13.74 13.61 -27.27
C ARG A 549 15.09 13.28 -27.88
N LEU A 550 16.20 13.75 -27.29
CA LEU A 550 17.52 13.65 -27.88
C LEU A 550 17.91 12.19 -28.15
N SER A 551 18.45 11.96 -29.34
CA SER A 551 19.05 10.71 -29.76
C SER A 551 20.39 10.99 -30.43
N PHE A 552 21.47 10.36 -29.94
CA PHE A 552 22.80 10.47 -30.55
C PHE A 552 23.74 9.32 -30.14
N THR A 553 24.70 9.01 -31.00
CA THR A 553 25.45 7.74 -30.95
C THR A 553 26.84 7.82 -30.30
N GLN A 554 27.36 9.03 -30.06
CA GLN A 554 28.71 9.25 -29.52
C GLN A 554 28.67 10.24 -28.37
N CYS A 555 28.26 9.78 -27.19
CA CYS A 555 28.41 10.56 -25.96
C CYS A 555 29.74 10.25 -25.27
N CYS A 556 30.47 11.23 -24.72
CA CYS A 556 30.08 12.65 -24.54
C CYS A 556 31.18 13.65 -24.90
N SER A 557 32.45 13.22 -24.95
CA SER A 557 33.59 14.06 -25.34
C SER A 557 33.41 14.86 -26.65
N PRO A 558 32.85 14.31 -27.75
CA PRO A 558 32.75 15.06 -29.01
C PRO A 558 31.95 16.35 -28.91
N GLN A 559 30.82 16.34 -28.18
CA GLN A 559 29.93 17.49 -28.02
C GLN A 559 30.52 18.55 -27.07
N PHE A 560 31.23 18.12 -26.03
CA PHE A 560 31.72 18.97 -24.94
C PHE A 560 33.24 19.20 -24.96
N ARG A 561 33.92 18.91 -26.08
CA ARG A 561 35.39 19.03 -26.21
C ARG A 561 35.96 20.39 -25.77
N LYS A 562 35.21 21.47 -25.96
CA LYS A 562 35.62 22.85 -25.63
C LYS A 562 34.89 23.42 -24.40
N CYS A 563 34.44 22.54 -23.50
CA CYS A 563 33.76 22.87 -22.24
C CYS A 563 34.49 22.29 -21.01
N PRO A 564 35.75 22.68 -20.73
CA PRO A 564 36.61 22.01 -19.72
C PRO A 564 36.15 22.17 -18.26
N ASN A 565 35.32 23.20 -17.97
CA ASN A 565 34.82 23.50 -16.62
C ASN A 565 33.44 22.91 -16.34
N LEU A 566 32.92 22.05 -17.22
CA LEU A 566 31.63 21.41 -17.04
C LEU A 566 31.65 20.50 -15.80
N LYS A 567 30.76 20.79 -14.84
CA LYS A 567 30.62 20.06 -13.57
C LYS A 567 29.32 19.29 -13.48
N HIS A 568 28.24 19.81 -14.08
CA HIS A 568 26.91 19.23 -14.02
C HIS A 568 26.37 18.99 -15.43
N LEU A 569 26.05 17.74 -15.74
CA LEU A 569 25.44 17.34 -16.99
C LEU A 569 24.15 16.56 -16.71
N ASN A 570 23.03 17.07 -17.20
CA ASN A 570 21.73 16.38 -17.12
C ASN A 570 21.24 16.06 -18.54
N LEU A 571 21.09 14.77 -18.81
CA LEU A 571 20.62 14.18 -20.06
C LEU A 571 19.43 13.23 -19.80
N SER A 572 18.77 13.35 -18.66
CA SER A 572 17.61 12.55 -18.28
C SER A 572 16.39 12.77 -19.17
N PHE A 573 15.48 11.80 -19.19
CA PHE A 573 14.21 11.83 -19.94
C PHE A 573 14.42 12.20 -21.42
N ASN A 574 15.43 11.59 -22.05
CA ASN A 574 15.68 11.65 -23.49
C ASN A 574 15.37 10.30 -24.15
N SER A 575 15.63 10.16 -25.45
CA SER A 575 15.28 8.96 -26.21
C SER A 575 16.37 7.88 -26.07
N ASP A 576 17.39 7.92 -26.93
CA ASP A 576 18.42 6.89 -27.05
C ASP A 576 19.80 7.54 -27.08
N ILE A 577 20.64 7.28 -26.08
CA ILE A 577 22.00 7.82 -26.01
C ILE A 577 23.00 6.67 -25.92
N SER A 578 23.95 6.63 -26.85
CA SER A 578 25.06 5.69 -26.80
C SER A 578 26.27 6.30 -26.10
N VAL A 579 26.66 5.69 -24.99
CA VAL A 579 27.78 6.09 -24.14
C VAL A 579 28.97 5.20 -24.49
N THR A 580 29.94 5.75 -25.22
CA THR A 580 31.09 4.98 -25.75
C THR A 580 32.23 4.83 -24.74
N GLY A 581 32.16 5.55 -23.63
CA GLY A 581 33.20 5.57 -22.59
C GLY A 581 34.23 6.68 -22.74
N ASP A 582 34.16 7.49 -23.79
CA ASP A 582 35.01 8.67 -23.95
C ASP A 582 34.43 9.88 -23.18
N PHE A 583 34.94 10.05 -21.96
CA PHE A 583 34.70 11.20 -21.08
C PHE A 583 35.96 12.04 -20.83
N THR A 584 37.02 11.82 -21.61
CA THR A 584 38.35 12.44 -21.39
C THR A 584 38.31 13.97 -21.28
N ASN A 585 37.46 14.63 -22.08
CA ASN A 585 37.31 16.09 -22.08
C ASN A 585 36.38 16.63 -20.99
N VAL A 586 35.60 15.76 -20.35
CA VAL A 586 34.64 16.11 -19.28
C VAL A 586 34.94 15.37 -17.97
N LYS A 587 36.22 15.03 -17.75
CA LYS A 587 36.70 14.29 -16.56
C LYS A 587 36.47 15.00 -15.22
N ASN A 588 36.15 16.29 -15.24
CA ASN A 588 35.86 17.10 -14.05
C ASN A 588 34.37 17.12 -13.66
N LEU A 589 33.52 16.33 -14.33
CA LEU A 589 32.12 16.20 -13.95
C LEU A 589 32.00 15.71 -12.49
N LEU A 590 31.09 16.37 -11.77
CA LEU A 590 30.69 16.05 -10.40
C LEU A 590 29.29 15.43 -10.36
N TYR A 591 28.44 15.79 -11.32
CA TYR A 591 27.04 15.36 -11.40
C TYR A 591 26.70 14.91 -12.82
N LEU A 592 26.20 13.69 -12.96
CA LEU A 592 25.71 13.13 -14.21
C LEU A 592 24.35 12.46 -13.99
N ASP A 593 23.32 12.97 -14.66
CA ASP A 593 21.97 12.40 -14.63
C ASP A 593 21.54 11.96 -16.03
N LEU A 594 21.19 10.70 -16.15
CA LEU A 594 20.75 10.01 -17.36
C LEU A 594 19.43 9.26 -17.14
N GLN A 595 18.72 9.50 -16.02
CA GLN A 595 17.51 8.74 -15.67
C GLN A 595 16.48 8.75 -16.81
N HIS A 596 15.76 7.65 -16.99
CA HIS A 596 14.73 7.48 -18.02
C HIS A 596 15.18 7.69 -19.47
N THR A 597 16.49 7.73 -19.73
CA THR A 597 17.05 7.74 -21.10
C THR A 597 17.55 6.36 -21.46
N LYS A 598 17.18 5.81 -22.63
CA LYS A 598 17.68 4.49 -23.03
C LYS A 598 19.18 4.59 -23.32
N LEU A 599 19.99 3.86 -22.55
CA LEU A 599 21.44 3.87 -22.72
C LEU A 599 21.92 2.64 -23.50
N LEU A 600 22.83 2.88 -24.45
CA LEU A 600 23.61 1.83 -25.12
C LEU A 600 25.06 1.93 -24.63
N GLY A 601 25.66 0.81 -24.23
CA GLY A 601 27.04 0.75 -23.72
C GLY A 601 27.17 0.35 -22.24
N PRO A 602 26.61 1.11 -21.28
CA PRO A 602 26.72 0.80 -19.85
C PRO A 602 26.22 -0.63 -19.55
N GLY A 603 26.95 -1.34 -18.68
CA GLY A 603 26.66 -2.70 -18.24
C GLY A 603 27.53 -3.78 -18.89
N SER A 604 28.01 -3.56 -20.11
CA SER A 604 28.90 -4.50 -20.81
C SER A 604 30.38 -4.22 -20.56
N TYR A 605 30.77 -2.95 -20.41
CA TYR A 605 32.15 -2.50 -20.23
C TYR A 605 32.20 -1.20 -19.38
N PRO A 606 33.35 -0.83 -18.79
CA PRO A 606 33.49 0.31 -17.87
C PRO A 606 33.42 1.67 -18.58
N VAL A 607 32.23 2.10 -19.00
CA VAL A 607 32.04 3.38 -19.71
C VAL A 607 32.35 4.61 -18.85
N PHE A 608 32.34 4.51 -17.52
CA PHE A 608 32.56 5.64 -16.63
C PHE A 608 33.99 5.76 -16.09
N LEU A 609 34.93 4.97 -16.61
CA LEU A 609 36.28 4.80 -16.06
C LEU A 609 37.06 6.12 -15.84
N SER A 610 36.83 7.13 -16.69
CA SER A 610 37.54 8.42 -16.63
C SER A 610 36.94 9.41 -15.61
N LEU A 611 35.75 9.14 -15.05
CA LEU A 611 34.98 10.08 -14.22
C LEU A 611 35.32 9.96 -12.72
N GLN A 612 36.61 10.09 -12.39
CA GLN A 612 37.11 9.85 -11.03
C GLN A 612 36.61 10.84 -9.97
N LYS A 613 36.19 12.04 -10.38
CA LYS A 613 35.66 13.10 -9.50
C LYS A 613 34.14 13.08 -9.37
N LEU A 614 33.44 12.16 -10.04
CA LEU A 614 31.98 12.13 -10.05
C LEU A 614 31.46 11.81 -8.65
N ILE A 615 30.52 12.62 -8.17
CA ILE A 615 29.89 12.52 -6.84
C ILE A 615 28.49 11.91 -6.98
N TYR A 616 27.75 12.30 -8.03
CA TYR A 616 26.38 11.86 -8.27
C TYR A 616 26.25 11.23 -9.65
N LEU A 617 25.70 10.01 -9.70
CA LEU A 617 25.32 9.31 -10.92
C LEU A 617 23.90 8.77 -10.79
N ASP A 618 23.04 9.14 -11.74
CA ASP A 618 21.71 8.56 -11.89
C ASP A 618 21.55 7.95 -13.28
N ILE A 619 21.39 6.63 -13.31
CA ILE A 619 21.08 5.83 -14.50
C ILE A 619 19.78 5.03 -14.27
N SER A 620 18.86 5.54 -13.45
CA SER A 620 17.61 4.85 -13.17
C SER A 620 16.73 4.74 -14.42
N HIS A 621 16.09 3.60 -14.62
CA HIS A 621 15.19 3.32 -15.74
C HIS A 621 15.82 3.53 -17.13
N THR A 622 17.12 3.32 -17.27
CA THR A 622 17.86 3.48 -18.54
C THR A 622 17.84 2.24 -19.43
N ARG A 623 17.17 1.17 -18.99
CA ARG A 623 17.19 -0.18 -19.59
C ARG A 623 18.60 -0.78 -19.63
N THR A 624 19.46 -0.38 -18.69
CA THR A 624 20.79 -0.93 -18.56
C THR A 624 20.73 -2.37 -18.03
N HIS A 625 21.49 -3.25 -18.67
CA HIS A 625 21.65 -4.64 -18.24
C HIS A 625 23.10 -4.85 -17.82
N VAL A 626 23.35 -4.95 -16.51
CA VAL A 626 24.69 -5.05 -15.94
C VAL A 626 25.19 -6.48 -16.05
N LYS A 627 26.18 -6.69 -16.92
CA LYS A 627 26.87 -7.98 -17.14
C LYS A 627 28.23 -8.04 -16.48
N SER A 628 28.95 -6.91 -16.46
CA SER A 628 30.31 -6.83 -15.94
C SER A 628 30.35 -6.33 -14.49
N GLN A 629 31.15 -6.98 -13.65
CA GLN A 629 31.47 -6.50 -12.30
C GLN A 629 32.20 -5.15 -12.32
N CYS A 630 32.90 -4.83 -13.40
CA CYS A 630 33.64 -3.57 -13.52
C CYS A 630 32.82 -2.45 -14.19
N THR A 631 31.50 -2.56 -14.28
CA THR A 631 30.64 -1.53 -14.92
C THR A 631 30.84 -0.14 -14.30
N PHE A 632 31.06 -0.06 -12.99
CA PHE A 632 31.24 1.18 -12.23
C PHE A 632 32.69 1.47 -11.82
N CYS A 633 33.66 0.76 -12.40
CA CYS A 633 35.07 1.02 -12.17
C CYS A 633 35.45 2.48 -12.51
N GLY A 634 36.35 3.06 -11.72
CA GLY A 634 36.84 4.43 -11.90
C GLY A 634 36.04 5.50 -11.18
N LEU A 635 34.83 5.19 -10.68
CA LEU A 635 33.96 6.11 -9.94
C LEU A 635 34.35 6.25 -8.46
N ASN A 636 35.62 6.55 -8.20
CA ASN A 636 36.21 6.45 -6.86
C ASN A 636 35.69 7.49 -5.86
N SER A 637 35.20 8.64 -6.33
CA SER A 637 34.64 9.72 -5.48
C SER A 637 33.11 9.66 -5.34
N LEU A 638 32.48 8.61 -5.87
CA LEU A 638 31.03 8.56 -5.99
C LEU A 638 30.36 8.41 -4.63
N GLN A 639 29.42 9.30 -4.34
CA GLN A 639 28.65 9.32 -3.09
C GLN A 639 27.20 8.89 -3.32
N VAL A 640 26.63 9.16 -4.49
CA VAL A 640 25.25 8.81 -4.81
C VAL A 640 25.21 8.04 -6.12
N LEU A 641 24.73 6.79 -6.05
CA LEU A 641 24.44 5.96 -7.20
C LEU A 641 22.96 5.57 -7.19
N LYS A 642 22.24 6.02 -8.21
CA LYS A 642 20.86 5.59 -8.48
C LYS A 642 20.81 4.83 -9.79
N MET A 643 20.26 3.63 -9.73
CA MET A 643 20.15 2.76 -10.90
C MET A 643 18.89 1.91 -10.86
N ALA A 644 17.83 2.43 -10.23
CA ALA A 644 16.56 1.76 -10.07
C ALA A 644 15.97 1.33 -11.43
N GLY A 645 15.19 0.25 -11.47
CA GLY A 645 14.47 -0.18 -12.68
C GLY A 645 15.36 -0.72 -13.80
N ASN A 646 16.62 -1.06 -13.51
CA ASN A 646 17.53 -1.74 -14.43
C ASN A 646 17.53 -3.26 -14.19
N SER A 647 18.55 -3.97 -14.67
CA SER A 647 18.68 -5.41 -14.47
C SER A 647 20.14 -5.82 -14.35
N PHE A 648 20.35 -6.95 -13.67
CA PHE A 648 21.67 -7.58 -13.51
C PHE A 648 21.66 -8.96 -14.15
N GLU A 649 22.82 -9.41 -14.62
CA GLU A 649 23.02 -10.76 -15.15
C GLU A 649 22.52 -11.81 -14.14
N ASN A 650 21.71 -12.76 -14.63
CA ASN A 650 21.07 -13.80 -13.81
C ASN A 650 20.18 -13.30 -12.67
N ASN A 651 19.76 -12.02 -12.68
CA ASN A 651 19.04 -11.37 -11.57
C ASN A 651 19.78 -11.46 -10.22
N LYS A 652 21.11 -11.52 -10.25
CA LYS A 652 21.97 -11.56 -9.06
C LYS A 652 22.82 -10.31 -8.97
N LEU A 653 22.91 -9.78 -7.76
CA LEU A 653 23.82 -8.69 -7.46
C LEU A 653 25.16 -9.28 -7.01
N ALA A 654 26.18 -9.15 -7.85
CA ALA A 654 27.53 -9.62 -7.58
C ALA A 654 28.40 -8.47 -7.07
N ASN A 655 29.73 -8.65 -7.04
CA ASN A 655 30.69 -7.64 -6.57
C ASN A 655 30.88 -6.44 -7.54
N ASN A 656 29.77 -5.85 -7.99
CA ASN A 656 29.71 -4.74 -8.94
C ASN A 656 30.14 -3.39 -8.32
N PHE A 657 30.18 -3.30 -6.99
CA PHE A 657 30.40 -2.04 -6.24
C PHE A 657 31.72 -2.00 -5.47
N LYS A 658 32.64 -2.95 -5.72
CA LYS A 658 33.93 -3.07 -5.00
C LYS A 658 34.74 -1.77 -4.91
N ASN A 659 34.62 -0.89 -5.90
CA ASN A 659 35.42 0.33 -6.01
C ASN A 659 34.72 1.58 -5.45
N LEU A 660 33.50 1.48 -4.92
CA LEU A 660 32.67 2.61 -4.51
C LEU A 660 32.75 2.86 -2.99
N SER A 661 33.95 3.03 -2.44
CA SER A 661 34.16 3.09 -0.98
C SER A 661 33.54 4.30 -0.28
N HIS A 662 33.32 5.40 -1.01
CA HIS A 662 32.72 6.64 -0.49
C HIS A 662 31.21 6.77 -0.74
N LEU A 663 30.57 5.65 -1.11
CA LEU A 663 29.16 5.65 -1.46
C LEU A 663 28.30 5.84 -0.19
N HIS A 664 27.46 6.87 -0.21
CA HIS A 664 26.54 7.21 0.88
C HIS A 664 25.10 6.79 0.56
N THR A 665 24.70 6.86 -0.71
CA THR A 665 23.34 6.51 -1.16
C THR A 665 23.41 5.54 -2.33
N LEU A 666 22.76 4.40 -2.18
CA LEU A 666 22.61 3.39 -3.23
C LEU A 666 21.13 3.08 -3.45
N ASP A 667 20.64 3.31 -4.66
CA ASP A 667 19.30 2.91 -5.09
C ASP A 667 19.37 1.87 -6.22
N ILE A 668 19.01 0.65 -5.85
CA ILE A 668 18.91 -0.54 -6.71
C ILE A 668 17.49 -1.14 -6.64
N SER A 669 16.50 -0.29 -6.39
CA SER A 669 15.09 -0.69 -6.36
C SER A 669 14.59 -1.10 -7.74
N SER A 670 13.58 -1.97 -7.79
CA SER A 670 12.96 -2.42 -9.07
C SER A 670 13.94 -3.05 -10.08
N CYS A 671 15.07 -3.60 -9.61
CA CYS A 671 16.12 -4.21 -10.44
C CYS A 671 15.89 -5.70 -10.77
N LYS A 672 14.73 -6.24 -10.36
CA LYS A 672 14.33 -7.65 -10.52
C LYS A 672 15.24 -8.65 -9.80
N LEU A 673 15.98 -8.20 -8.78
CA LEU A 673 16.95 -8.99 -8.04
C LEU A 673 16.28 -10.14 -7.30
N VAL A 674 16.86 -11.34 -7.38
CA VAL A 674 16.42 -12.54 -6.64
C VAL A 674 17.41 -12.90 -5.53
N GLN A 675 18.69 -12.59 -5.72
CA GLN A 675 19.77 -12.90 -4.79
C GLN A 675 20.82 -11.78 -4.78
N VAL A 676 21.48 -11.61 -3.62
CA VAL A 676 22.68 -10.79 -3.46
C VAL A 676 23.84 -11.71 -3.03
N ASP A 677 24.97 -11.64 -3.71
CA ASP A 677 26.14 -12.47 -3.43
C ASP A 677 26.89 -11.99 -2.18
N GLN A 678 27.54 -12.94 -1.49
CA GLN A 678 28.47 -12.68 -0.41
C GLN A 678 29.63 -11.82 -0.94
N SER A 679 30.01 -10.74 -0.22
CA SER A 679 30.99 -9.70 -0.57
C SER A 679 30.54 -8.49 -1.38
N THR A 680 29.29 -8.44 -1.86
CA THR A 680 28.79 -7.31 -2.68
C THR A 680 28.90 -5.96 -1.99
N PHE A 681 28.68 -5.92 -0.67
CA PHE A 681 28.64 -4.68 0.12
C PHE A 681 29.88 -4.46 1.01
N ASP A 682 30.91 -5.32 0.92
CA ASP A 682 32.09 -5.26 1.80
C ASP A 682 32.83 -3.93 1.73
N ALA A 683 32.83 -3.29 0.56
CA ALA A 683 33.49 -2.00 0.34
C ALA A 683 32.65 -0.79 0.79
N LEU A 684 31.36 -0.97 1.07
CA LEU A 684 30.39 0.13 1.25
C LEU A 684 30.21 0.55 2.72
N SER A 685 31.32 0.69 3.45
CA SER A 685 31.30 1.00 4.89
C SER A 685 30.73 2.38 5.25
N GLU A 686 30.74 3.34 4.30
CA GLU A 686 30.20 4.70 4.47
C GLU A 686 28.71 4.83 4.07
N LEU A 687 28.06 3.73 3.66
CA LEU A 687 26.70 3.76 3.11
C LEU A 687 25.67 4.12 4.19
N LYS A 688 24.91 5.19 3.94
CA LYS A 688 23.88 5.73 4.83
C LYS A 688 22.47 5.38 4.39
N VAL A 689 22.23 5.27 3.09
CA VAL A 689 20.90 5.02 2.53
C VAL A 689 21.01 3.88 1.51
N LEU A 690 20.28 2.80 1.76
CA LEU A 690 20.15 1.67 0.85
C LEU A 690 18.68 1.48 0.49
N ASN A 691 18.36 1.65 -0.79
CA ASN A 691 17.06 1.28 -1.34
C ASN A 691 17.19 0.03 -2.23
N ILE A 692 16.61 -1.07 -1.79
CA ILE A 692 16.55 -2.35 -2.50
C ILE A 692 15.10 -2.85 -2.63
N SER A 693 14.13 -1.93 -2.54
CA SER A 693 12.71 -2.22 -2.63
C SER A 693 12.26 -2.69 -4.03
N ASN A 694 11.05 -3.21 -4.13
CA ASN A 694 10.45 -3.67 -5.39
C ASN A 694 11.32 -4.74 -6.11
N ASN A 695 12.00 -5.60 -5.37
CA ASN A 695 12.77 -6.72 -5.92
C ASN A 695 12.06 -8.05 -5.59
N LYS A 696 12.74 -9.18 -5.76
CA LYS A 696 12.22 -10.53 -5.53
C LYS A 696 13.08 -11.27 -4.50
N LEU A 697 13.63 -10.55 -3.53
CA LEU A 697 14.48 -11.12 -2.49
C LEU A 697 13.62 -11.91 -1.49
N LEU A 698 14.01 -13.17 -1.26
CA LEU A 698 13.28 -14.10 -0.38
C LEU A 698 13.71 -13.99 1.09
N SER A 699 14.95 -13.56 1.34
CA SER A 699 15.53 -13.50 2.68
C SER A 699 16.47 -12.30 2.84
N PHE A 700 16.71 -11.93 4.10
CA PHE A 700 17.71 -10.96 4.50
C PHE A 700 18.91 -11.71 5.09
N ASP A 701 20.00 -11.86 4.32
CA ASP A 701 21.20 -12.61 4.74
C ASP A 701 22.11 -11.76 5.65
N PRO A 702 22.28 -12.11 6.93
CA PRO A 702 23.12 -11.37 7.86
C PRO A 702 24.56 -11.17 7.38
N VAL A 703 25.12 -12.12 6.64
CA VAL A 703 26.52 -12.04 6.20
C VAL A 703 26.70 -10.93 5.16
N VAL A 704 25.69 -10.72 4.32
CA VAL A 704 25.72 -9.73 3.23
C VAL A 704 25.60 -8.29 3.75
N TYR A 705 24.73 -8.05 4.73
CA TYR A 705 24.43 -6.69 5.21
C TYR A 705 25.29 -6.26 6.41
N LYS A 706 26.01 -7.19 7.07
CA LYS A 706 26.91 -6.89 8.19
C LYS A 706 27.92 -5.76 7.94
N PRO A 707 28.52 -5.58 6.75
CA PRO A 707 29.45 -4.47 6.52
C PRO A 707 28.82 -3.06 6.61
N LEU A 708 27.50 -2.92 6.49
CA LEU A 708 26.79 -1.65 6.34
C LEU A 708 26.49 -0.97 7.70
N GLN A 709 27.51 -0.72 8.51
CA GLN A 709 27.34 -0.22 9.89
C GLN A 709 26.98 1.29 9.98
N ALA A 710 27.17 2.05 8.90
CA ALA A 710 26.81 3.46 8.83
C ALA A 710 25.36 3.72 8.36
N LEU A 711 24.56 2.67 8.18
CA LEU A 711 23.25 2.75 7.54
C LEU A 711 22.21 3.45 8.43
N THR A 712 21.65 4.54 7.92
CA THR A 712 20.60 5.35 8.58
C THR A 712 19.21 5.06 8.04
N ALA A 713 19.11 4.65 6.78
CA ALA A 713 17.85 4.31 6.13
C ALA A 713 17.99 3.07 5.26
N LEU A 714 17.09 2.11 5.47
CA LEU A 714 16.99 0.87 4.70
C LEU A 714 15.56 0.70 4.20
N ASP A 715 15.40 0.69 2.88
CA ASP A 715 14.13 0.33 2.25
C ASP A 715 14.25 -1.04 1.59
N PHE A 716 13.57 -2.01 2.19
CA PHE A 716 13.42 -3.40 1.75
C PHE A 716 11.96 -3.72 1.38
N SER A 717 11.12 -2.70 1.22
CA SER A 717 9.69 -2.88 0.97
C SER A 717 9.41 -3.60 -0.36
N ASN A 718 8.25 -4.23 -0.45
CA ASN A 718 7.78 -4.90 -1.67
C ASN A 718 8.81 -5.90 -2.24
N ASN A 719 9.33 -6.75 -1.35
CA ASN A 719 10.12 -7.95 -1.68
C ASN A 719 9.30 -9.20 -1.33
N GLN A 720 9.95 -10.36 -1.23
CA GLN A 720 9.32 -11.64 -0.91
C GLN A 720 9.76 -12.18 0.45
N LEU A 721 10.10 -11.29 1.38
CA LEU A 721 10.55 -11.65 2.72
C LEU A 721 9.41 -12.28 3.53
N SER A 722 9.64 -13.45 4.11
CA SER A 722 8.69 -14.09 5.03
C SER A 722 8.91 -13.71 6.50
N VAL A 723 10.17 -13.46 6.88
CA VAL A 723 10.56 -13.13 8.25
C VAL A 723 11.96 -12.49 8.27
N LEU A 724 12.24 -11.62 9.25
CA LEU A 724 13.62 -11.33 9.66
C LEU A 724 14.04 -12.29 10.78
N LEU A 725 14.99 -13.18 10.49
CA LEU A 725 15.51 -14.12 11.48
C LEU A 725 16.25 -13.39 12.62
N ASP A 726 16.39 -14.03 13.78
CA ASP A 726 17.04 -13.42 14.95
C ASP A 726 18.47 -12.94 14.64
N SER A 727 19.24 -13.71 13.87
CA SER A 727 20.58 -13.31 13.40
C SER A 727 20.57 -12.08 12.49
N ALA A 728 19.47 -11.82 11.77
CA ALA A 728 19.31 -10.60 10.98
C ALA A 728 18.97 -9.40 11.87
N LEU A 729 18.16 -9.59 12.92
CA LEU A 729 17.82 -8.53 13.87
C LEU A 729 19.04 -8.05 14.67
N GLU A 730 19.96 -8.96 15.00
CA GLU A 730 21.20 -8.66 15.76
C GLU A 730 22.23 -7.85 14.95
N ILE A 731 22.27 -7.97 13.62
CA ILE A 731 23.26 -7.28 12.79
C ILE A 731 22.78 -5.93 12.26
N LEU A 732 21.50 -5.59 12.44
CA LEU A 732 20.98 -4.28 12.05
C LEU A 732 21.74 -3.18 12.83
N PRO A 733 22.25 -2.13 12.16
CA PRO A 733 23.08 -1.15 12.82
C PRO A 733 22.25 -0.24 13.74
N ASP A 734 22.83 0.13 14.88
CA ASP A 734 22.21 1.06 15.84
C ASP A 734 21.98 2.47 15.27
N SER A 735 22.69 2.82 14.19
CA SER A 735 22.56 4.08 13.47
C SER A 735 21.28 4.17 12.62
N LEU A 736 20.54 3.06 12.47
CA LEU A 736 19.34 2.99 11.64
C LEU A 736 18.19 3.78 12.27
N VAL A 737 17.68 4.75 11.51
CA VAL A 737 16.54 5.61 11.91
C VAL A 737 15.27 5.23 11.14
N LEU A 738 15.42 4.77 9.90
CA LEU A 738 14.32 4.45 9.01
C LEU A 738 14.48 3.03 8.46
N LEU A 739 13.53 2.15 8.77
CA LEU A 739 13.44 0.82 8.17
C LEU A 739 12.06 0.64 7.54
N ASP A 740 12.01 0.42 6.23
CA ASP A 740 10.79 -0.01 5.55
C ASP A 740 10.90 -1.47 5.11
N ILE A 741 10.08 -2.33 5.70
CA ILE A 741 9.92 -3.74 5.31
C ILE A 741 8.47 -4.03 4.91
N SER A 742 7.67 -3.00 4.63
CA SER A 742 6.27 -3.14 4.25
C SER A 742 6.06 -3.90 2.94
N GLN A 743 4.84 -4.39 2.70
CA GLN A 743 4.47 -5.09 1.46
C GLN A 743 5.33 -6.35 1.17
N ASN A 744 5.83 -7.02 2.20
CA ASN A 744 6.49 -8.31 2.11
C ASN A 744 5.51 -9.47 2.39
N LEU A 745 5.96 -10.72 2.26
CA LEU A 745 5.14 -11.93 2.38
C LEU A 745 5.22 -12.56 3.78
N PHE A 746 4.97 -11.76 4.82
CA PHE A 746 5.25 -12.16 6.20
C PHE A 746 4.47 -13.40 6.67
N GLU A 747 5.17 -14.32 7.32
CA GLU A 747 4.58 -15.47 8.00
C GLU A 747 4.32 -15.16 9.47
N CYS A 748 3.05 -15.02 9.82
CA CYS A 748 2.56 -14.76 11.16
C CYS A 748 2.21 -16.06 11.88
N SER A 749 3.22 -16.84 12.25
CA SER A 749 3.09 -18.05 13.05
C SER A 749 3.88 -17.92 14.36
N CYS A 750 3.55 -18.77 15.34
CA CYS A 750 4.26 -18.79 16.63
C CYS A 750 5.73 -19.23 16.51
N VAL A 751 6.16 -19.72 15.34
CA VAL A 751 7.57 -20.04 15.05
C VAL A 751 8.43 -18.77 15.03
N TYR A 752 7.88 -17.66 14.53
CA TYR A 752 8.60 -16.39 14.38
C TYR A 752 8.18 -15.35 15.43
N LEU A 753 7.87 -15.82 16.64
CA LEU A 753 7.39 -14.99 17.74
C LEU A 753 8.36 -13.83 18.07
N ASN A 754 9.67 -14.08 18.01
CA ASN A 754 10.70 -13.07 18.28
C ASN A 754 10.61 -11.89 17.31
N PHE A 755 10.49 -12.15 16.01
CA PHE A 755 10.30 -11.12 14.99
C PHE A 755 9.00 -10.34 15.21
N LEU A 756 7.88 -11.01 15.46
CA LEU A 756 6.58 -10.36 15.70
C LEU A 756 6.61 -9.48 16.96
N LYS A 757 7.31 -9.93 18.00
CA LYS A 757 7.54 -9.15 19.22
C LYS A 757 8.44 -7.93 18.93
N TRP A 758 9.54 -8.13 18.20
CA TRP A 758 10.46 -7.06 17.81
C TRP A 758 9.75 -5.96 16.99
N VAL A 759 8.87 -6.33 16.05
CA VAL A 759 8.07 -5.36 15.29
C VAL A 759 7.21 -4.50 16.21
N LYS A 760 6.61 -5.06 17.27
CA LYS A 760 5.83 -4.30 18.25
C LYS A 760 6.68 -3.39 19.13
N GLU A 761 7.90 -3.78 19.45
CA GLU A 761 8.81 -2.98 20.29
C GLU A 761 9.46 -1.84 19.49
N LYS A 762 9.86 -2.08 18.25
CA LYS A 762 10.61 -1.13 17.40
C LYS A 762 9.71 -0.30 16.48
N GLN A 763 8.57 0.16 17.00
CA GLN A 763 7.61 0.94 16.22
C GLN A 763 8.19 2.25 15.68
N GLU A 764 9.04 2.96 16.42
CA GLU A 764 9.58 4.25 15.94
C GLU A 764 10.52 4.11 14.73
N LEU A 765 11.21 2.96 14.62
CA LEU A 765 12.12 2.63 13.52
C LEU A 765 11.38 2.31 12.21
N LEU A 766 10.20 1.70 12.31
CA LEU A 766 9.47 1.13 11.18
C LEU A 766 8.63 2.17 10.42
N GLN A 767 8.79 2.20 9.10
CA GLN A 767 7.98 3.00 8.18
C GLN A 767 6.79 2.20 7.63
N ASN A 768 5.73 2.90 7.22
CA ASN A 768 4.57 2.31 6.55
C ASN A 768 3.94 1.09 7.28
N LYS A 769 3.86 1.17 8.61
CA LYS A 769 3.38 0.10 9.52
C LYS A 769 2.04 -0.50 9.12
N GLU A 770 1.13 0.34 8.63
CA GLU A 770 -0.20 -0.05 8.16
C GLU A 770 -0.15 -1.05 6.98
N LEU A 771 0.95 -1.05 6.22
CA LEU A 771 1.18 -1.91 5.06
C LEU A 771 2.03 -3.15 5.39
N MET A 772 2.38 -3.35 6.67
CA MET A 772 2.99 -4.58 7.17
C MET A 772 1.89 -5.56 7.56
N ILE A 773 1.51 -6.43 6.63
CA ILE A 773 0.42 -7.39 6.79
C ILE A 773 0.90 -8.84 6.75
N CYS A 774 0.21 -9.70 7.48
CA CYS A 774 0.39 -11.14 7.46
C CYS A 774 -0.05 -11.71 6.10
N HIS A 775 0.80 -12.54 5.51
CA HIS A 775 0.50 -13.26 4.27
C HIS A 775 0.10 -14.71 4.56
N THR A 776 0.91 -15.39 5.38
CA THR A 776 0.65 -16.74 5.90
C THR A 776 0.53 -16.67 7.42
N PRO A 777 -0.23 -17.59 8.06
CA PRO A 777 -1.14 -18.56 7.45
C PRO A 777 -2.42 -17.89 6.91
N THR A 778 -3.15 -18.59 6.02
CA THR A 778 -4.30 -18.03 5.27
C THR A 778 -5.40 -17.43 6.14
N TYR A 779 -5.63 -17.96 7.33
CA TYR A 779 -6.62 -17.46 8.28
C TYR A 779 -6.26 -16.12 8.93
N MET A 780 -5.00 -15.68 8.84
CA MET A 780 -4.51 -14.37 9.30
C MET A 780 -4.17 -13.42 8.14
N LYS A 781 -4.45 -13.81 6.89
CA LYS A 781 -4.10 -13.02 5.72
C LYS A 781 -4.71 -11.61 5.81
N ASN A 782 -3.92 -10.59 5.47
CA ASN A 782 -4.26 -9.16 5.54
C ASN A 782 -4.38 -8.56 6.95
N MET A 783 -4.11 -9.31 8.01
CA MET A 783 -4.03 -8.75 9.36
C MET A 783 -2.73 -7.97 9.53
N SER A 784 -2.77 -6.78 10.13
CA SER A 784 -1.55 -6.01 10.42
C SER A 784 -0.68 -6.73 11.47
N LEU A 785 0.64 -6.71 11.27
CA LEU A 785 1.61 -7.33 12.20
C LEU A 785 1.54 -6.73 13.61
N SER A 786 1.24 -5.43 13.74
CA SER A 786 1.09 -4.76 15.04
C SER A 786 -0.11 -5.30 15.84
N ASN A 787 -1.13 -5.83 15.15
CA ASN A 787 -2.35 -6.36 15.76
C ASN A 787 -2.26 -7.86 16.08
N PHE A 788 -1.14 -8.53 15.77
CA PHE A 788 -0.97 -9.96 16.05
C PHE A 788 -1.04 -10.25 17.57
N SER A 789 -1.89 -11.17 18.01
CA SER A 789 -2.01 -11.52 19.43
C SER A 789 -0.92 -12.48 19.89
N LEU A 790 -0.04 -12.00 20.78
CA LEU A 790 1.04 -12.81 21.36
C LEU A 790 0.51 -13.88 22.33
N SER A 791 -0.69 -13.70 22.89
CA SER A 791 -1.31 -14.66 23.82
C SER A 791 -1.71 -15.97 23.16
N SER A 792 -1.98 -15.95 21.85
CA SER A 792 -2.34 -17.14 21.06
C SER A 792 -1.19 -18.16 20.97
N CYS A 793 0.05 -17.74 21.25
CA CYS A 793 1.23 -18.60 21.24
C CYS A 793 1.59 -19.16 22.62
N GLN A 794 0.85 -18.82 23.68
CA GLN A 794 1.05 -19.40 25.00
C GLN A 794 0.36 -20.77 25.07
N ILE A 795 1.15 -21.83 25.20
CA ILE A 795 0.62 -23.17 25.46
C ILE A 795 0.04 -23.17 26.89
N ASN A 796 -1.28 -23.38 27.00
CA ASN A 796 -1.95 -23.44 28.29
C ASN A 796 -1.38 -24.61 29.11
N ALA A 797 -0.71 -24.29 30.22
CA ALA A 797 -0.15 -25.27 31.15
C ALA A 797 -1.20 -26.26 31.67
N SER A 798 -2.47 -25.83 31.75
CA SER A 798 -3.61 -26.68 32.10
C SER A 798 -3.89 -27.79 31.08
N THR A 799 -3.75 -27.52 29.79
CA THR A 799 -3.97 -28.51 28.72
C THR A 799 -2.88 -29.59 28.74
N VAL A 800 -1.63 -29.21 29.01
CA VAL A 800 -0.50 -30.13 29.16
C VAL A 800 -0.65 -30.97 30.43
N ALA A 801 -1.08 -30.37 31.54
CA ALA A 801 -1.36 -31.11 32.77
C ALA A 801 -2.46 -32.17 32.56
N PHE A 802 -3.54 -31.82 31.86
CA PHE A 802 -4.63 -32.74 31.57
C PHE A 802 -4.18 -33.93 30.71
N SER A 803 -3.39 -33.70 29.66
CA SER A 803 -2.90 -34.78 28.78
C SER A 803 -1.94 -35.72 29.50
N VAL A 804 -1.09 -35.22 30.40
CA VAL A 804 -0.21 -36.05 31.24
C VAL A 804 -1.04 -36.91 32.21
N ILE A 805 -2.07 -36.34 32.85
CA ILE A 805 -2.95 -37.08 33.76
C ILE A 805 -3.68 -38.21 33.02
N VAL A 806 -4.19 -37.95 31.81
CA VAL A 806 -4.85 -38.97 30.98
C VAL A 806 -3.87 -40.09 30.61
N LEU A 807 -2.65 -39.76 30.21
CA LEU A 807 -1.63 -40.77 29.88
C LEU A 807 -1.29 -41.65 31.08
N VAL A 808 -1.10 -41.05 32.26
CA VAL A 808 -0.86 -41.81 33.50
C VAL A 808 -2.05 -42.71 33.83
N ALA A 809 -3.29 -42.22 33.69
CA ALA A 809 -4.48 -43.02 33.92
C ALA A 809 -4.58 -44.23 32.97
N VAL A 810 -4.25 -44.05 31.68
CA VAL A 810 -4.22 -45.14 30.69
C VAL A 810 -3.16 -46.18 31.04
N VAL A 811 -1.95 -45.75 31.44
CA VAL A 811 -0.87 -46.67 31.84
C VAL A 811 -1.27 -47.48 33.08
N VAL A 812 -1.87 -46.82 34.08
CA VAL A 812 -2.40 -47.50 35.28
C VAL A 812 -3.51 -48.48 34.91
N PHE A 813 -4.42 -48.11 34.02
CA PHE A 813 -5.49 -48.98 33.55
C PHE A 813 -4.97 -50.22 32.81
N LEU A 814 -4.00 -50.05 31.91
CA LEU A 814 -3.35 -51.17 31.21
C LEU A 814 -2.59 -52.07 32.18
N PHE A 815 -1.92 -51.51 33.19
CA PHE A 815 -1.26 -52.28 34.24
C PHE A 815 -2.25 -53.07 35.09
N LEU A 816 -3.40 -52.47 35.44
CA LEU A 816 -4.48 -53.16 36.16
C LEU A 816 -5.07 -54.30 35.31
N ILE A 817 -5.33 -54.06 34.01
CA ILE A 817 -5.76 -55.13 33.09
C ILE A 817 -4.73 -56.25 33.05
N TYR A 818 -3.45 -55.94 32.86
CA TYR A 818 -2.39 -56.95 32.84
C TYR A 818 -2.33 -57.76 34.14
N LYS A 819 -2.37 -57.09 35.29
CA LYS A 819 -2.32 -57.71 36.62
C LYS A 819 -3.52 -58.62 36.91
N TYR A 820 -4.72 -58.23 36.46
CA TYR A 820 -5.97 -58.96 36.71
C TYR A 820 -6.47 -59.76 35.51
N TYR A 821 -5.71 -59.81 34.40
CA TYR A 821 -6.07 -60.49 33.15
C TYR A 821 -6.46 -61.94 33.38
N PHE A 822 -5.67 -62.66 34.19
CA PHE A 822 -5.92 -64.08 34.48
C PHE A 822 -7.21 -64.30 35.27
N GLN A 823 -7.53 -63.41 36.21
CA GLN A 823 -8.77 -63.48 36.99
C GLN A 823 -9.99 -63.10 36.15
N LEU A 824 -9.90 -62.06 35.31
CA LEU A 824 -10.98 -61.65 34.41
C LEU A 824 -11.26 -62.74 33.36
N TYR A 825 -10.22 -63.33 32.77
CA TYR A 825 -10.34 -64.46 31.84
C TYR A 825 -11.00 -65.68 32.51
N TYR A 826 -10.55 -66.06 33.71
CA TYR A 826 -11.10 -67.20 34.43
C TYR A 826 -12.56 -66.98 34.87
N THR A 827 -12.90 -65.77 35.31
CA THR A 827 -14.29 -65.41 35.66
C THR A 827 -15.20 -65.42 34.43
N LEU A 828 -14.70 -64.98 33.28
CA LEU A 828 -15.42 -65.08 32.00
C LEU A 828 -15.60 -66.53 31.55
N VAL A 829 -14.60 -67.39 31.72
CA VAL A 829 -14.69 -68.83 31.41
C VAL A 829 -15.69 -69.54 32.34
N LEU A 830 -15.72 -69.21 33.64
CA LEU A 830 -16.73 -69.73 34.57
C LEU A 830 -18.15 -69.24 34.23
N LEU A 831 -18.30 -67.97 33.84
CA LEU A 831 -19.59 -67.41 33.43
C LEU A 831 -20.07 -67.94 32.06
N SER A 832 -19.15 -68.26 31.15
CA SER A 832 -19.49 -68.84 29.84
C SER A 832 -19.65 -70.37 29.88
N GLY A 833 -19.07 -71.06 30.87
CA GLY A 833 -19.25 -72.49 31.12
C GLY A 833 -20.63 -72.90 31.64
N CYS A 834 -21.43 -71.96 32.19
CA CYS A 834 -22.78 -72.26 32.69
C CYS A 834 -23.85 -72.42 31.59
N LYS A 835 -23.52 -72.28 30.30
CA LYS A 835 -24.49 -72.36 29.20
C LYS A 835 -24.47 -73.65 28.37
N HIS A 836 -23.60 -74.63 28.69
CA HIS A 836 -23.47 -75.85 27.89
C HIS A 836 -23.51 -77.18 28.67
N SER A 837 -23.81 -77.16 29.97
CA SER A 837 -23.72 -78.35 30.83
C SER A 837 -25.07 -79.01 31.17
N ALA A 838 -26.11 -78.82 30.37
CA ALA A 838 -27.44 -79.36 30.69
C ALA A 838 -27.78 -80.71 30.01
N GLU A 839 -26.94 -81.26 29.13
CA GLU A 839 -27.33 -82.44 28.31
C GLU A 839 -26.31 -83.59 28.19
N ARG A 840 -25.11 -83.52 28.80
CA ARG A 840 -24.23 -84.70 28.89
C ARG A 840 -24.55 -85.49 30.17
N GLY A 841 -25.05 -86.71 30.01
CA GLY A 841 -25.22 -87.65 31.12
C GLY A 841 -23.88 -88.21 31.58
N ASP A 842 -23.77 -88.52 32.88
CA ASP A 842 -22.57 -89.06 33.51
C ASP A 842 -22.08 -90.34 32.80
N THR A 843 -20.93 -90.28 32.11
CA THR A 843 -20.35 -91.42 31.37
C THR A 843 -19.45 -92.29 32.25
N TYR A 844 -18.89 -91.75 33.33
CA TYR A 844 -18.01 -92.46 34.26
C TYR A 844 -18.57 -92.45 35.68
N ASP A 845 -18.32 -93.53 36.42
CA ASP A 845 -18.73 -93.65 37.82
C ASP A 845 -17.82 -92.83 38.75
N ALA A 846 -16.52 -92.73 38.43
CA ALA A 846 -15.61 -91.84 39.13
C ALA A 846 -14.40 -91.38 38.30
N PHE A 847 -13.97 -90.13 38.49
CA PHE A 847 -12.69 -89.61 37.98
C PHE A 847 -11.60 -89.80 39.03
N VAL A 848 -10.46 -90.40 38.66
CA VAL A 848 -9.37 -90.72 39.60
C VAL A 848 -8.23 -89.70 39.47
N ILE A 849 -7.99 -88.96 40.54
CA ILE A 849 -6.86 -88.05 40.71
C ILE A 849 -5.76 -88.80 41.47
N HIS A 850 -4.61 -88.99 40.84
CA HIS A 850 -3.46 -89.64 41.45
C HIS A 850 -2.14 -89.06 40.92
N SER A 851 -1.05 -89.26 41.66
CA SER A 851 0.29 -88.95 41.15
C SER A 851 0.68 -89.94 40.06
N SER A 852 1.44 -89.50 39.07
CA SER A 852 1.98 -90.40 38.03
C SER A 852 2.88 -91.51 38.62
N LYS A 853 3.48 -91.29 39.79
CA LYS A 853 4.25 -92.31 40.53
C LYS A 853 3.38 -93.37 41.19
N ASP A 854 2.13 -93.03 41.55
CA ASP A 854 1.18 -93.96 42.16
C ASP A 854 0.38 -94.76 41.11
N GLN A 855 0.62 -94.52 39.83
CA GLN A 855 -0.16 -95.09 38.73
C GLN A 855 -0.16 -96.63 38.74
N GLU A 856 0.96 -97.26 39.08
CA GLU A 856 1.03 -98.73 39.14
C GLU A 856 0.10 -99.30 40.22
N TRP A 857 0.03 -98.65 41.39
CA TRP A 857 -0.90 -99.01 42.45
C TRP A 857 -2.36 -98.79 42.00
N VAL A 858 -2.65 -97.64 41.37
CA VAL A 858 -3.99 -97.34 40.87
C VAL A 858 -4.46 -98.38 39.86
N ILE A 859 -3.61 -98.81 38.93
CA ILE A 859 -4.01 -99.82 37.93
C ILE A 859 -4.32 -101.16 38.62
N LYS A 860 -3.37 -101.70 39.39
CA LYS A 860 -3.46 -103.05 39.96
C LYS A 860 -4.48 -103.16 41.10
N GLU A 861 -4.50 -102.17 41.98
CA GLU A 861 -5.25 -102.24 43.24
C GLU A 861 -6.49 -101.35 43.23
N LEU A 862 -6.77 -100.54 42.20
CA LEU A 862 -8.00 -99.75 42.10
C LEU A 862 -8.80 -100.04 40.82
N VAL A 863 -8.16 -99.97 39.66
CA VAL A 863 -8.82 -100.13 38.35
C VAL A 863 -9.24 -101.58 38.10
N GLU A 864 -8.30 -102.53 38.19
CA GLU A 864 -8.59 -103.95 37.92
C GLU A 864 -9.75 -104.51 38.77
N PRO A 865 -9.84 -104.28 40.09
CA PRO A 865 -10.94 -104.81 40.90
C PRO A 865 -12.27 -104.07 40.73
N LEU A 866 -12.25 -102.77 40.39
CA LEU A 866 -13.46 -101.98 40.20
C LEU A 866 -14.07 -102.17 38.80
N GLU A 867 -13.25 -102.15 37.75
CA GLU A 867 -13.72 -102.36 36.37
C GLU A 867 -13.99 -103.87 36.11
N GLY A 868 -13.26 -104.78 36.75
CA GLY A 868 -13.44 -106.23 36.62
C GLY A 868 -14.41 -106.88 37.63
N GLY A 869 -14.91 -106.11 38.61
CA GLY A 869 -15.82 -106.57 39.64
C GLY A 869 -17.27 -106.74 39.18
N THR A 870 -18.12 -107.36 40.00
CA THR A 870 -19.57 -107.44 39.78
C THR A 870 -20.30 -106.67 40.88
N PRO A 871 -20.96 -105.52 40.57
CA PRO A 871 -21.06 -104.85 39.26
C PRO A 871 -19.79 -104.06 38.86
N PRO A 872 -19.51 -103.87 37.56
CA PRO A 872 -18.32 -103.16 37.08
C PRO A 872 -18.47 -101.64 37.17
N PHE A 873 -17.46 -100.90 37.67
CA PHE A 873 -17.47 -99.43 37.74
C PHE A 873 -16.51 -98.82 36.72
N GLN A 874 -17.00 -97.88 35.90
CA GLN A 874 -16.20 -97.25 34.84
C GLN A 874 -15.45 -96.03 35.38
N LEU A 875 -14.12 -96.03 35.30
CA LEU A 875 -13.28 -94.94 35.83
C LEU A 875 -12.78 -94.02 34.72
N CYS A 876 -12.67 -92.73 35.00
CA CYS A 876 -11.99 -91.76 34.13
C CYS A 876 -10.54 -91.55 34.60
N LEU A 877 -9.58 -91.72 33.69
CA LEU A 877 -8.14 -91.69 33.95
C LEU A 877 -7.44 -90.75 32.96
N TYR A 878 -6.58 -89.86 33.47
CA TYR A 878 -5.97 -88.81 32.64
C TYR A 878 -5.13 -89.34 31.47
N TYR A 879 -4.48 -90.50 31.63
CA TYR A 879 -3.61 -91.08 30.60
C TYR A 879 -4.38 -91.91 29.55
N ARG A 880 -5.65 -92.23 29.82
CA ARG A 880 -6.50 -93.07 28.95
C ARG A 880 -7.56 -92.24 28.25
N ASP A 881 -8.22 -91.35 28.98
CA ASP A 881 -9.49 -90.74 28.57
C ASP A 881 -9.36 -89.26 28.18
N PHE A 882 -8.20 -88.62 28.40
CA PHE A 882 -8.01 -87.22 28.00
C PHE A 882 -7.66 -87.08 26.51
N LEU A 883 -8.26 -86.08 25.86
CA LEU A 883 -8.07 -85.83 24.44
C LEU A 883 -6.73 -85.12 24.15
N PRO A 884 -5.84 -85.70 23.33
CA PRO A 884 -4.60 -85.05 22.92
C PRO A 884 -4.86 -83.75 22.16
N GLY A 885 -4.11 -82.69 22.46
CA GLY A 885 -4.24 -81.38 21.80
C GLY A 885 -5.25 -80.42 22.43
N VAL A 886 -6.04 -80.86 23.40
CA VAL A 886 -6.93 -80.01 24.22
C VAL A 886 -6.16 -79.50 25.45
N PRO A 887 -6.33 -78.24 25.89
CA PRO A 887 -5.71 -77.74 27.11
C PRO A 887 -6.04 -78.63 28.30
N ILE A 888 -5.04 -78.96 29.13
CA ILE A 888 -5.20 -79.99 30.17
C ILE A 888 -6.30 -79.59 31.19
N VAL A 889 -6.45 -78.30 31.48
CA VAL A 889 -7.55 -77.78 32.33
C VAL A 889 -8.92 -78.09 31.72
N THR A 890 -9.06 -77.96 30.40
CA THR A 890 -10.31 -78.28 29.69
C THR A 890 -10.58 -79.78 29.71
N ASN A 891 -9.56 -80.63 29.54
CA ASN A 891 -9.70 -82.08 29.68
C ASN A 891 -10.13 -82.48 31.10
N ILE A 892 -9.52 -81.90 32.13
CA ILE A 892 -9.90 -82.14 33.53
C ILE A 892 -11.36 -81.75 33.78
N ILE A 893 -11.80 -80.59 33.29
CA ILE A 893 -13.16 -80.11 33.54
C ILE A 893 -14.19 -80.89 32.71
N GLN A 894 -13.98 -81.03 31.40
CA GLN A 894 -14.98 -81.61 30.50
C GLN A 894 -15.00 -83.14 30.53
N GLU A 895 -13.83 -83.77 30.46
CA GLU A 895 -13.71 -85.23 30.38
C GLU A 895 -13.56 -85.86 31.78
N GLY A 896 -12.95 -85.15 32.73
CA GLY A 896 -12.86 -85.58 34.13
C GLY A 896 -14.14 -85.29 34.92
N PHE A 897 -14.36 -84.03 35.29
CA PHE A 897 -15.41 -83.65 36.26
C PHE A 897 -16.83 -83.70 35.71
N LEU A 898 -17.10 -83.11 34.54
CA LEU A 898 -18.46 -83.08 33.97
C LEU A 898 -18.95 -84.45 33.50
N SER A 899 -18.04 -85.37 33.25
CA SER A 899 -18.34 -86.70 32.72
C SER A 899 -18.32 -87.78 33.81
N SER A 900 -18.00 -87.44 35.07
CA SER A 900 -17.89 -88.40 36.18
C SER A 900 -18.79 -88.05 37.36
N ARG A 901 -19.42 -89.07 37.99
CA ARG A 901 -20.31 -88.86 39.15
C ARG A 901 -19.59 -88.53 40.46
N ASN A 902 -18.45 -89.18 40.68
CA ASN A 902 -17.63 -89.00 41.88
C ASN A 902 -16.19 -88.68 41.50
N VAL A 903 -15.44 -88.14 42.45
CA VAL A 903 -13.99 -87.91 42.27
C VAL A 903 -13.26 -88.72 43.32
N ILE A 904 -12.38 -89.62 42.90
CA ILE A 904 -11.52 -90.37 43.81
C ILE A 904 -10.15 -89.70 43.82
N ALA A 905 -9.70 -89.21 44.96
CA ALA A 905 -8.35 -88.66 45.13
C ALA A 905 -7.49 -89.63 45.93
N VAL A 906 -6.43 -90.13 45.30
CA VAL A 906 -5.46 -91.07 45.89
C VAL A 906 -4.30 -90.26 46.47
N ILE A 907 -4.28 -90.16 47.80
CA ILE A 907 -3.36 -89.33 48.58
C ILE A 907 -2.16 -90.16 49.02
N SER A 908 -0.99 -89.75 48.54
CA SER A 908 0.34 -90.22 48.91
C SER A 908 1.24 -89.03 49.24
N THR A 909 2.47 -89.27 49.68
CA THR A 909 3.49 -88.21 49.78
C THR A 909 3.76 -87.54 48.43
N ASP A 910 3.82 -88.32 47.35
CA ASP A 910 4.03 -87.82 45.99
C ASP A 910 2.85 -86.97 45.47
N PHE A 911 1.61 -87.30 45.87
CA PHE A 911 0.44 -86.47 45.57
C PHE A 911 0.57 -85.07 46.15
N LEU A 912 1.10 -84.93 47.37
CA LEU A 912 1.27 -83.62 48.03
C LEU A 912 2.33 -82.73 47.37
N GLU A 913 3.36 -83.36 46.80
CA GLU A 913 4.45 -82.67 46.10
C GLU A 913 4.04 -82.25 44.68
N SER A 914 3.15 -83.01 44.04
CA SER A 914 2.66 -82.69 42.71
C SER A 914 1.82 -81.41 42.70
N LYS A 915 2.36 -80.37 42.04
CA LYS A 915 1.61 -79.15 41.73
C LYS A 915 0.37 -79.43 40.89
N TRP A 916 0.42 -80.50 40.08
CA TRP A 916 -0.67 -80.89 39.20
C TRP A 916 -1.82 -81.55 39.96
N CYS A 917 -1.53 -82.53 40.82
CA CYS A 917 -2.53 -83.14 41.68
C CYS A 917 -3.16 -82.12 42.65
N SER A 918 -2.36 -81.15 43.13
CA SER A 918 -2.86 -80.04 43.93
C SER A 918 -3.84 -79.17 43.15
N PHE A 919 -3.52 -78.85 41.89
CA PHE A 919 -4.37 -78.07 41.00
C PHE A 919 -5.68 -78.80 40.67
N GLU A 920 -5.62 -80.09 40.31
CA GLU A 920 -6.79 -80.94 40.06
C GLU A 920 -7.70 -81.04 41.30
N PHE A 921 -7.11 -81.20 42.49
CA PHE A 921 -7.84 -81.24 43.75
C PHE A 921 -8.51 -79.90 44.09
N ASP A 922 -7.82 -78.77 43.89
CA ASP A 922 -8.39 -77.44 44.12
C ASP A 922 -9.57 -77.15 43.18
N ILE A 923 -9.51 -77.64 41.93
CA ILE A 923 -10.65 -77.60 41.00
C ILE A 923 -11.78 -78.50 41.49
N ALA A 924 -11.51 -79.75 41.88
CA ALA A 924 -12.51 -80.67 42.42
C ALA A 924 -13.26 -80.06 43.63
N GLN A 925 -12.51 -79.42 44.53
CA GLN A 925 -13.07 -78.73 45.70
C GLN A 925 -13.95 -77.54 45.31
N SER A 926 -13.49 -76.74 44.34
CA SER A 926 -14.27 -75.60 43.83
C SER A 926 -15.54 -76.07 43.15
N TRP A 927 -15.48 -77.18 42.40
CA TRP A 927 -16.63 -77.77 41.71
C TRP A 927 -17.68 -78.32 42.68
N GLN A 928 -17.25 -79.01 43.75
CA GLN A 928 -18.15 -79.47 44.82
C GLN A 928 -18.92 -78.30 45.47
N LEU A 929 -18.28 -77.13 45.60
CA LEU A 929 -18.87 -75.91 46.17
C LEU A 929 -19.91 -75.25 45.23
N VAL A 930 -19.75 -75.39 43.92
CA VAL A 930 -20.60 -74.73 42.91
C VAL A 930 -21.84 -75.58 42.55
N GLU A 931 -21.70 -76.89 42.34
CA GLU A 931 -22.81 -77.74 41.84
C GLU A 931 -23.45 -78.67 42.88
N GLY A 932 -22.81 -78.91 44.03
CA GLY A 932 -23.38 -79.69 45.14
C GLY A 932 -23.72 -81.16 44.86
N LYS A 933 -23.34 -81.72 43.71
CA LYS A 933 -23.82 -83.05 43.24
C LYS A 933 -22.83 -84.22 43.33
N ALA A 934 -21.51 -83.99 43.48
CA ALA A 934 -20.50 -85.06 43.46
C ALA A 934 -19.65 -85.08 44.75
N GLY A 935 -19.49 -86.25 45.38
CA GLY A 935 -18.65 -86.43 46.56
C GLY A 935 -17.19 -86.70 46.18
N ILE A 936 -16.25 -86.04 46.86
CA ILE A 936 -14.81 -86.37 46.73
C ILE A 936 -14.49 -87.50 47.72
N ILE A 937 -14.12 -88.65 47.19
CA ILE A 937 -13.72 -89.84 47.93
C ILE A 937 -12.21 -89.82 48.07
N MET A 938 -11.73 -89.80 49.31
CA MET A 938 -10.30 -89.73 49.61
C MET A 938 -9.77 -91.12 49.96
N ILE A 939 -8.73 -91.58 49.27
CA ILE A 939 -8.00 -92.82 49.58
C ILE A 939 -6.59 -92.43 50.04
N VAL A 940 -6.21 -92.78 51.25
CA VAL A 940 -4.88 -92.51 51.81
C VAL A 940 -4.04 -93.78 51.74
N LEU A 941 -2.97 -93.77 50.94
CA LEU A 941 -2.12 -94.95 50.70
C LEU A 941 -1.16 -95.26 51.84
N GLU A 942 -0.66 -94.22 52.49
CA GLU A 942 0.40 -94.28 53.50
C GLU A 942 0.20 -93.19 54.55
N GLU A 943 0.89 -93.30 55.69
CA GLU A 943 0.88 -92.23 56.69
C GLU A 943 1.53 -90.96 56.13
N VAL A 944 0.68 -90.01 55.73
CA VAL A 944 1.10 -88.77 55.08
C VAL A 944 1.81 -87.85 56.07
N ASN A 945 2.95 -87.30 55.66
CA ASN A 945 3.72 -86.35 56.46
C ASN A 945 2.89 -85.11 56.83
N LYS A 946 2.63 -84.93 58.14
CA LYS A 946 1.82 -83.82 58.69
C LYS A 946 2.38 -82.43 58.37
N ALA A 947 3.68 -82.29 58.12
CA ALA A 947 4.30 -81.02 57.75
C ALA A 947 3.97 -80.64 56.30
N LEU A 948 4.12 -81.58 55.35
CA LEU A 948 3.73 -81.41 53.95
C LEU A 948 2.22 -81.17 53.81
N LEU A 949 1.42 -81.88 54.61
CA LEU A 949 -0.03 -81.68 54.64
C LEU A 949 -0.43 -80.27 55.09
N ARG A 950 0.24 -79.70 56.12
CA ARG A 950 -0.04 -78.33 56.60
C ARG A 950 0.30 -77.25 55.58
N GLN A 951 1.28 -77.48 54.70
CA GLN A 951 1.61 -76.56 53.61
C GLN A 951 0.49 -76.48 52.55
N ARG A 952 -0.39 -77.49 52.49
CA ARG A 952 -1.55 -77.54 51.58
C ARG A 952 -2.84 -77.26 52.38
N LEU A 953 -3.09 -75.99 52.66
CA LEU A 953 -4.21 -75.55 53.51
C LEU A 953 -5.61 -75.99 53.02
N GLY A 954 -5.83 -76.15 51.71
CA GLY A 954 -7.10 -76.64 51.14
C GLY A 954 -7.34 -78.11 51.50
N LEU A 955 -6.42 -78.99 51.08
CA LEU A 955 -6.44 -80.42 51.36
C LEU A 955 -6.40 -80.76 52.86
N SER A 956 -5.58 -80.04 53.66
CA SER A 956 -5.52 -80.22 55.11
C SER A 956 -6.84 -79.92 55.82
N ARG A 957 -7.55 -78.87 55.37
CA ARG A 957 -8.88 -78.53 55.90
C ARG A 957 -9.93 -79.56 55.48
N TYR A 958 -9.83 -80.10 54.26
CA TYR A 958 -10.76 -81.11 53.76
C TYR A 958 -10.64 -82.43 54.52
N LEU A 959 -9.43 -82.95 54.68
CA LEU A 959 -9.17 -84.20 55.43
C LEU A 959 -9.52 -84.11 56.92
N ARG A 960 -9.50 -82.91 57.53
CA ARG A 960 -9.96 -82.72 58.92
C ARG A 960 -11.48 -82.73 59.06
N ARG A 961 -12.21 -82.40 57.99
CA ARG A 961 -13.68 -82.23 58.02
C ARG A 961 -14.42 -83.44 57.47
N ASN A 962 -13.77 -84.25 56.64
CA ASN A 962 -14.40 -85.36 55.90
C ASN A 962 -13.73 -86.70 56.21
N THR A 963 -14.53 -87.78 56.18
CA THR A 963 -14.05 -89.15 56.33
C THR A 963 -13.30 -89.62 55.08
N TYR A 964 -12.24 -90.41 55.25
CA TYR A 964 -11.42 -90.96 54.17
C TYR A 964 -11.23 -92.46 54.35
N LEU A 965 -10.87 -93.14 53.26
CA LEU A 965 -10.51 -94.56 53.25
C LEU A 965 -8.99 -94.71 53.37
N GLU A 966 -8.53 -95.62 54.21
CA GLU A 966 -7.11 -95.86 54.44
C GLU A 966 -6.73 -97.23 53.87
N TRP A 967 -5.68 -97.28 53.05
CA TRP A 967 -5.17 -98.54 52.50
C TRP A 967 -4.24 -99.23 53.49
N LYS A 968 -4.53 -100.50 53.82
CA LYS A 968 -3.71 -101.31 54.74
C LYS A 968 -3.45 -102.69 54.16
N ASN A 969 -2.22 -103.18 54.30
CA ASN A 969 -1.77 -104.46 53.73
C ASN A 969 -2.26 -105.73 54.45
N LYS A 970 -3.16 -105.63 55.44
CA LYS A 970 -3.77 -106.80 56.09
C LYS A 970 -5.02 -107.26 55.32
N GLU A 971 -5.17 -108.56 55.06
CA GLU A 971 -6.30 -109.12 54.27
C GLU A 971 -7.69 -108.68 54.77
N ILE A 972 -7.91 -108.70 56.09
CA ILE A 972 -9.20 -108.27 56.69
C ILE A 972 -9.46 -106.78 56.42
N SER A 973 -8.42 -105.95 56.45
CA SER A 973 -8.54 -104.51 56.18
C SER A 973 -8.84 -104.21 54.72
N ARG A 974 -8.28 -104.99 53.78
CA ARG A 974 -8.60 -104.87 52.34
C ARG A 974 -10.08 -105.17 52.08
N HIS A 975 -10.64 -106.21 52.69
CA HIS A 975 -12.07 -106.51 52.56
C HIS A 975 -12.98 -105.37 53.07
N ILE A 976 -12.63 -104.72 54.17
CA ILE A 976 -13.39 -103.58 54.72
C ILE A 976 -13.29 -102.37 53.79
N PHE A 977 -12.08 -102.05 53.31
CA PHE A 977 -11.82 -100.97 52.35
C PHE A 977 -12.69 -101.13 51.10
N TRP A 978 -12.67 -102.32 50.49
CA TRP A 978 -13.44 -102.59 49.28
C TRP A 978 -14.94 -102.49 49.48
N ARG A 979 -15.46 -103.02 50.60
CA ARG A 979 -16.87 -102.91 50.94
C ARG A 979 -17.33 -101.45 51.12
N GLN A 980 -16.48 -100.62 51.72
CA GLN A 980 -16.78 -99.20 51.91
C GLN A 980 -16.71 -98.41 50.59
N LEU A 981 -15.66 -98.63 49.79
CA LEU A 981 -15.47 -97.93 48.52
C LEU A 981 -16.59 -98.28 47.52
N THR A 982 -16.88 -99.58 47.33
CA THR A 982 -17.97 -100.02 46.46
C THR A 982 -19.33 -99.54 46.98
N GLY A 983 -19.55 -99.55 48.30
CA GLY A 983 -20.76 -99.02 48.91
C GLY A 983 -21.03 -97.54 48.59
N VAL A 984 -19.98 -96.70 48.55
CA VAL A 984 -20.10 -95.29 48.18
C VAL A 984 -20.34 -95.14 46.67
N LEU A 985 -19.65 -95.91 45.83
CA LEU A 985 -19.80 -95.83 44.38
C LEU A 985 -21.16 -96.37 43.87
N LEU A 986 -21.80 -97.26 44.63
CA LEU A 986 -23.16 -97.75 44.36
C LEU A 986 -24.25 -96.68 44.61
N GLN A 987 -24.01 -95.73 45.51
CA GLN A 987 -24.99 -94.67 45.78
C GLN A 987 -25.16 -93.79 44.54
N GLY A 988 -26.34 -93.86 43.93
CA GLY A 988 -26.68 -93.07 42.74
C GLY A 988 -26.24 -93.67 41.41
N LYS A 989 -25.76 -94.93 41.36
CA LYS A 989 -25.48 -95.61 40.09
C LYS A 989 -26.76 -95.89 39.31
N LYS A 990 -26.78 -95.48 38.03
CA LYS A 990 -27.84 -95.83 37.08
C LYS A 990 -27.49 -97.19 36.47
N TRP A 991 -28.40 -98.14 36.59
CA TRP A 991 -28.20 -99.51 36.13
C TRP A 991 -28.60 -99.65 34.66
N ASN A 992 -27.77 -100.31 33.85
CA ASN A 992 -28.17 -100.70 32.52
C ASN A 992 -29.14 -101.90 32.56
N HIS A 993 -30.01 -102.01 31.55
CA HIS A 993 -31.06 -103.05 31.52
C HIS A 993 -30.52 -104.50 31.57
N GLU A 994 -29.26 -104.73 31.20
CA GLU A 994 -28.59 -106.02 31.34
C GLU A 994 -28.03 -106.28 32.75
N GLU A 995 -27.63 -105.24 33.48
CA GLU A 995 -27.10 -105.36 34.85
C GLU A 995 -28.21 -105.59 35.87
N VAL A 996 -29.42 -105.04 35.62
CA VAL A 996 -30.62 -105.29 36.44
C VAL A 996 -31.08 -106.76 36.36
N LYS A 997 -30.68 -107.51 35.33
CA LYS A 997 -30.97 -108.94 35.18
C LYS A 997 -29.99 -109.87 35.91
N LEU A 998 -28.84 -109.34 36.35
CA LEU A 998 -27.77 -110.07 37.04
C LEU A 998 -27.74 -109.83 38.55
N MET A 999 -28.53 -108.85 39.03
CA MET A 999 -28.89 -108.66 40.45
C MET A 999 -30.08 -109.54 40.82
#